data_AF-A0A8T4YKM9-F1
#
_entry.id   AF-A0A8T4YKM9-F1
#
_cell.length_a   1.000
_cell.length_b   1.000
_cell.length_c   1.000
_cell.angle_alpha   90.00
_cell.angle_beta   90.00
_cell.angle_gamma   90.00
#
_symmetry.space_group_name_H-M   'P 1'
#
loop_
_entity.id
_entity.type
_entity.pdbx_description
1 polymer ?
#
loop_
_entity_poly.entity_id
_entity_poly.type
_entity_poly.pdbx_seq_one_letter_code
_entity_poly.pdbx_strand_id
1 'polypeptide(L)'
;MSIVKIPLNGVWFLKGLDFNEYIDISTLDLSAEGWMKAEVPGVVHLDLMRNCVIPNPFYRMNELEVSWVEERDWLYVKELDVSDDIASKKCLELIFHGLDTYAEVWLNGVKLGEADNMFHPWAFKVQGLVKPGKNTVAIRFKSPSKVMEMLESKYGRLWAAFYNARVYGRKAQYSFGWDWGPRLPTVGIWRDVELLAYDEARLGYVSVLPVKVSDEEASVKVEAEVYCVKPGYIKLLFRVEGENIEVSVEGLAEEGLNVFSSELKIGKPKLWYPKGHGAQHLYTLNTILLNGIGVLDDLKVRFGIRSIELQRAEDEEGECFIFKINGIPVFCKGANWIPADSLLPRVSREVYRKLLEAASEANMNMLRVWGGGIYEDDDFYDLCDELGIMVWQDFMFACGEYPEEDFFIASVKREVEENVKRLRNHPSIVLWCGNNENDWGFKAKWWMRDRFYGENIYNKVIPEAVKRLDSTRPYWPSSPYGGEDPNSPREGDRHSWDVWSGWRDWRFYLLDNGRFISEFGFQAPPNMETIESFTAEEDRFIQSQVMEWHNKMYEGTERLYRFLAGHFRVPEDLKKFIYLTQLNQAEALKTAVSHWRSRMFKTSGCLIWQINDCWPVTSWSLIDYYFRPKPAYYYVKRAFNPIYVTLNLRGRNLQVSVVNDTLQQISGVLKFTIQKPTGEPLFSKTIENLHVEENSAKECLVVDIENFRGAVAVAELMFDGGRVINDVLIGEFKHVELPDPMLNIRVEKLDIGKFKVKLTVKNYAYGVYIKLRNIDAKYSDNYLSIPPNGEAEILVETPKDLTTDEFKSTLEYGFLKW
;
A
#
# COMPACT_ATOMS: atom_id res chain seq x y z
N MET A 1 -26.51 -10.01 28.25
CA MET A 1 -25.09 -9.84 27.91
C MET A 1 -24.50 -8.91 28.94
N SER A 2 -23.35 -9.26 29.52
CA SER A 2 -22.67 -8.49 30.58
C SER A 2 -21.95 -7.25 30.07
N ILE A 3 -21.56 -7.24 28.79
CA ILE A 3 -20.86 -6.16 28.11
C ILE A 3 -21.80 -5.39 27.18
N VAL A 4 -21.66 -4.06 27.15
CA VAL A 4 -22.42 -3.15 26.29
C VAL A 4 -21.43 -2.21 25.60
N LYS A 5 -21.56 -2.08 24.28
CA LYS A 5 -20.78 -1.15 23.45
C LYS A 5 -21.73 -0.12 22.85
N ILE A 6 -21.49 1.16 23.10
CA ILE A 6 -22.29 2.26 22.57
C ILE A 6 -21.43 3.06 21.59
N PRO A 7 -21.67 2.95 20.26
CA PRO A 7 -20.93 3.74 19.31
C PRO A 7 -21.28 5.23 19.46
N LEU A 8 -20.27 6.09 19.47
CA LEU A 8 -20.41 7.55 19.52
C LEU A 8 -20.11 8.22 18.16
N ASN A 9 -19.97 7.41 17.11
CA ASN A 9 -19.87 7.83 15.71
C ASN A 9 -21.07 8.67 15.25
N GLY A 10 -20.99 9.22 14.04
CA GLY A 10 -22.01 10.09 13.44
C GLY A 10 -21.74 11.56 13.73
N VAL A 11 -22.81 12.33 14.00
CA VAL A 11 -22.72 13.80 14.08
C VAL A 11 -22.13 14.26 15.42
N TRP A 12 -21.21 15.21 15.31
CA TRP A 12 -20.58 16.00 16.39
C TRP A 12 -20.71 17.49 16.07
N PHE A 13 -20.40 18.35 17.03
CA PHE A 13 -20.24 19.78 16.83
C PHE A 13 -18.75 20.13 16.76
N LEU A 14 -18.39 21.06 15.87
CA LEU A 14 -17.02 21.50 15.63
C LEU A 14 -16.92 23.02 15.74
N LYS A 15 -15.87 23.51 16.40
CA LYS A 15 -15.53 24.93 16.44
C LYS A 15 -14.03 25.13 16.25
N GLY A 16 -13.65 26.09 15.41
CA GLY A 16 -12.27 26.52 15.26
C GLY A 16 -11.89 27.55 16.32
N LEU A 17 -10.68 27.44 16.85
CA LEU A 17 -10.12 28.28 17.90
C LEU A 17 -8.75 28.82 17.45
N ASP A 18 -8.36 29.98 17.98
CA ASP A 18 -6.96 30.40 17.88
C ASP A 18 -6.05 29.44 18.67
N PHE A 19 -4.79 29.34 18.27
CA PHE A 19 -3.83 28.45 18.92
C PHE A 19 -3.70 28.79 20.42
N ASN A 20 -3.91 27.81 21.29
CA ASN A 20 -3.96 27.98 22.75
C ASN A 20 -5.02 28.98 23.27
N GLU A 21 -6.06 29.30 22.49
CA GLU A 21 -7.20 30.09 22.98
C GLU A 21 -7.82 29.42 24.22
N TYR A 22 -8.16 30.20 25.24
CA TYR A 22 -8.82 29.69 26.43
C TYR A 22 -10.32 29.51 26.18
N ILE A 23 -10.84 28.33 26.51
CA ILE A 23 -12.27 28.03 26.50
C ILE A 23 -12.64 27.21 27.75
N ASP A 24 -13.72 27.61 28.41
CA ASP A 24 -14.24 26.87 29.55
C ASP A 24 -15.18 25.76 29.06
N ILE A 25 -14.68 24.52 29.10
CA ILE A 25 -15.40 23.33 28.64
C ILE A 25 -16.64 23.01 29.51
N SER A 26 -16.69 23.53 30.74
CA SER A 26 -17.82 23.27 31.65
C SER A 26 -19.06 24.11 31.35
N THR A 27 -18.92 25.18 30.55
CA THR A 27 -19.97 26.16 30.27
C THR A 27 -20.29 26.28 28.76
N LEU A 28 -19.97 25.24 27.98
CA LEU A 28 -20.22 25.23 26.54
C LEU A 28 -21.71 25.35 26.22
N ASP A 29 -22.04 26.37 25.42
CA ASP A 29 -23.36 26.54 24.81
C ASP A 29 -23.29 26.20 23.32
N LEU A 30 -23.85 25.04 22.95
CA LEU A 30 -23.91 24.57 21.57
C LEU A 30 -24.94 25.34 20.71
N SER A 31 -25.77 26.17 21.33
CA SER A 31 -26.70 27.06 20.63
C SER A 31 -26.07 28.41 20.24
N ALA A 32 -24.89 28.72 20.77
CA ALA A 32 -24.14 29.93 20.43
C ALA A 32 -23.62 29.90 18.98
N GLU A 33 -23.31 31.07 18.43
CA GLU A 33 -22.74 31.18 17.08
C GLU A 33 -21.33 30.56 16.99
N GLY A 34 -21.00 30.06 15.78
CA GLY A 34 -19.66 29.55 15.44
C GLY A 34 -19.48 28.04 15.56
N TRP A 35 -20.51 27.29 15.93
CA TRP A 35 -20.50 25.83 15.85
C TRP A 35 -20.89 25.35 14.44
N MET A 36 -20.17 24.35 13.95
CA MET A 36 -20.42 23.64 12.70
C MET A 36 -20.77 22.19 12.99
N LYS A 37 -21.42 21.51 12.05
CA LYS A 37 -21.59 20.05 12.14
C LYS A 37 -20.29 19.37 11.71
N ALA A 38 -19.91 18.33 12.44
CA ALA A 38 -18.84 17.42 12.07
C ALA A 38 -19.31 15.97 12.03
N GLU A 39 -18.59 15.13 11.30
CA GLU A 39 -18.83 13.69 11.22
C GLU A 39 -17.66 12.92 11.80
N VAL A 40 -17.95 11.85 12.54
CA VAL A 40 -16.96 10.96 13.15
C VAL A 40 -17.29 9.51 12.77
N PRO A 41 -16.33 8.72 12.24
CA PRO A 41 -14.94 9.08 11.98
C PRO A 41 -14.78 10.19 10.93
N GLY A 42 -13.84 11.10 11.16
CA GLY A 42 -13.66 12.28 10.32
C GLY A 42 -12.49 13.14 10.72
N VAL A 43 -12.23 14.14 9.89
CA VAL A 43 -11.16 15.11 10.09
C VAL A 43 -11.64 16.51 9.72
N VAL A 44 -11.02 17.51 10.33
CA VAL A 44 -11.42 18.92 10.22
C VAL A 44 -11.55 19.38 8.77
N HIS A 45 -10.61 19.03 7.88
CA HIS A 45 -10.71 19.44 6.47
C HIS A 45 -12.01 18.95 5.81
N LEU A 46 -12.45 17.72 6.11
CA LEU A 46 -13.71 17.19 5.59
C LEU A 46 -14.91 17.96 6.14
N ASP A 47 -14.89 18.30 7.42
CA ASP A 47 -15.97 19.07 8.04
C ASP A 47 -16.04 20.49 7.50
N LEU A 48 -14.90 21.16 7.34
CA LEU A 48 -14.86 22.50 6.74
C LEU A 48 -15.34 22.48 5.29
N MET A 49 -14.99 21.45 4.51
CA MET A 49 -15.55 21.27 3.16
C MET A 49 -17.06 21.05 3.19
N ARG A 50 -17.57 20.18 4.07
CA ARG A 50 -19.01 19.91 4.24
C ARG A 50 -19.81 21.16 4.62
N ASN A 51 -19.22 22.04 5.41
CA ASN A 51 -19.84 23.32 5.82
C ASN A 51 -19.49 24.48 4.86
N CYS A 52 -18.86 24.20 3.71
CA CYS A 52 -18.48 25.19 2.70
C CYS A 52 -17.58 26.33 3.21
N VAL A 53 -16.75 26.05 4.22
CA VAL A 53 -15.79 27.01 4.80
C VAL A 53 -14.48 27.03 4.02
N ILE A 54 -14.07 25.89 3.47
CA ILE A 54 -12.89 25.77 2.61
C ILE A 54 -13.28 25.15 1.27
N PRO A 55 -12.56 25.50 0.18
CA PRO A 55 -12.73 24.81 -1.10
C PRO A 55 -12.15 23.39 -1.05
N ASN A 56 -12.36 22.62 -2.12
CA ASN A 56 -11.68 21.33 -2.27
C ASN A 56 -10.16 21.54 -2.42
N PRO A 57 -9.31 21.02 -1.50
CA PRO A 57 -7.86 21.21 -1.57
C PRO A 57 -7.21 20.53 -2.78
N PHE A 58 -7.89 19.57 -3.42
CA PHE A 58 -7.37 18.84 -4.58
C PHE A 58 -7.61 19.56 -5.92
N TYR A 59 -8.26 20.74 -5.91
CA TYR A 59 -8.50 21.49 -7.13
C TYR A 59 -7.49 22.64 -7.29
N ARG A 60 -6.88 22.75 -8.47
CA ARG A 60 -5.89 23.77 -8.82
C ARG A 60 -4.80 23.95 -7.76
N MET A 61 -4.74 25.10 -7.09
CA MET A 61 -3.73 25.39 -6.06
C MET A 61 -4.38 25.62 -4.70
N ASN A 62 -5.59 25.08 -4.49
CA ASN A 62 -6.36 25.28 -3.27
C ASN A 62 -5.68 24.72 -2.02
N GLU A 63 -4.70 23.82 -2.17
CA GLU A 63 -3.79 23.44 -1.07
C GLU A 63 -3.23 24.66 -0.33
N LEU A 64 -2.87 25.73 -1.06
CA LEU A 64 -2.39 26.98 -0.47
C LEU A 64 -3.50 27.72 0.29
N GLU A 65 -4.71 27.73 -0.26
CA GLU A 65 -5.86 28.44 0.31
C GLU A 65 -6.32 27.82 1.64
N VAL A 66 -6.09 26.53 1.83
CA VAL A 66 -6.49 25.81 3.06
C VAL A 66 -5.37 25.69 4.09
N SER A 67 -4.18 26.23 3.81
CA SER A 67 -3.01 26.13 4.70
C SER A 67 -3.24 26.69 6.11
N TRP A 68 -4.18 27.61 6.31
CA TRP A 68 -4.49 28.14 7.64
C TRP A 68 -5.11 27.11 8.59
N VAL A 69 -5.65 26.01 8.08
CA VAL A 69 -6.34 25.00 8.91
C VAL A 69 -5.38 24.33 9.89
N GLU A 70 -4.12 24.11 9.50
CA GLU A 70 -3.11 23.51 10.37
C GLU A 70 -2.63 24.43 11.49
N GLU A 71 -2.88 25.73 11.38
CA GLU A 71 -2.40 26.76 12.34
C GLU A 71 -3.36 26.94 13.54
N ARG A 72 -4.52 26.29 13.51
CA ARG A 72 -5.59 26.45 14.50
C ARG A 72 -5.75 25.25 15.41
N ASP A 73 -6.39 25.52 16.56
CA ASP A 73 -6.93 24.49 17.42
C ASP A 73 -8.39 24.23 17.04
N TRP A 74 -8.86 23.01 17.32
CA TRP A 74 -10.20 22.56 16.91
C TRP A 74 -10.90 21.83 18.04
N LEU A 75 -12.11 22.27 18.38
CA LEU A 75 -12.92 21.71 19.45
C LEU A 75 -14.08 20.89 18.89
N TYR A 76 -14.08 19.58 19.16
CA TYR A 76 -15.17 18.66 18.91
C TYR A 76 -16.01 18.48 20.17
N VAL A 77 -17.34 18.46 20.04
CA VAL A 77 -18.26 18.21 21.16
C VAL A 77 -19.40 17.28 20.73
N LYS A 78 -19.76 16.34 21.60
CA LYS A 78 -20.95 15.50 21.44
C LYS A 78 -21.70 15.43 22.75
N GLU A 79 -23.02 15.52 22.64
CA GLU A 79 -23.93 15.19 23.72
C GLU A 79 -24.44 13.76 23.53
N LEU A 80 -24.40 12.96 24.59
CA LEU A 80 -24.90 11.59 24.58
C LEU A 80 -25.91 11.39 25.71
N ASP A 81 -26.94 10.61 25.44
CA ASP A 81 -27.92 10.18 26.45
C ASP A 81 -27.56 8.75 26.89
N VAL A 82 -27.33 8.54 28.18
CA VAL A 82 -26.92 7.26 28.75
C VAL A 82 -28.00 6.78 29.71
N SER A 83 -28.49 5.56 29.51
CA SER A 83 -29.50 4.97 30.37
C SER A 83 -28.96 4.60 31.76
N ASP A 84 -29.86 4.52 32.75
CA ASP A 84 -29.52 4.13 34.13
C ASP A 84 -28.80 2.78 34.21
N ASP A 85 -29.22 1.80 33.41
CA ASP A 85 -28.65 0.44 33.43
C ASP A 85 -27.19 0.41 32.95
N ILE A 86 -26.80 1.32 32.05
CA ILE A 86 -25.43 1.47 31.57
C ILE A 86 -24.61 2.30 32.57
N ALA A 87 -25.15 3.44 33.02
CA ALA A 87 -24.47 4.30 33.98
C ALA A 87 -24.19 3.61 35.32
N SER A 88 -25.00 2.59 35.67
CA SER A 88 -24.84 1.78 36.88
C SER A 88 -23.81 0.64 36.76
N LYS A 89 -23.23 0.41 35.57
CA LYS A 89 -22.19 -0.62 35.36
C LYS A 89 -20.94 -0.32 36.19
N LYS A 90 -20.25 -1.37 36.61
CA LYS A 90 -19.05 -1.20 37.47
C LYS A 90 -17.86 -0.60 36.75
N CYS A 91 -17.70 -0.92 35.46
CA CYS A 91 -16.65 -0.36 34.63
C CYS A 91 -17.26 0.32 33.42
N LEU A 92 -16.81 1.54 33.15
CA LEU A 92 -17.11 2.28 31.93
C LEU A 92 -15.81 2.85 31.35
N GLU A 93 -15.59 2.63 30.06
CA GLU A 93 -14.42 3.11 29.33
C GLU A 93 -14.88 3.88 28.09
N LEU A 94 -14.43 5.13 27.95
CA LEU A 94 -14.57 5.90 26.72
C LEU A 94 -13.33 5.60 25.86
N ILE A 95 -13.55 4.93 24.72
CA ILE A 95 -12.50 4.43 23.84
C ILE A 95 -12.53 5.21 22.53
N PHE A 96 -11.38 5.79 22.19
CA PHE A 96 -11.11 6.38 20.89
C PHE A 96 -10.14 5.48 20.15
N HIS A 97 -10.56 4.92 19.02
CA HIS A 97 -9.73 4.03 18.21
C HIS A 97 -8.63 4.78 17.43
N GLY A 98 -8.73 6.11 17.35
CA GLY A 98 -7.71 6.96 16.73
C GLY A 98 -8.01 8.45 16.90
N LEU A 99 -7.07 9.18 17.50
CA LEU A 99 -7.10 10.64 17.67
C LEU A 99 -5.90 11.24 16.93
N ASP A 100 -6.14 12.08 15.92
CA ASP A 100 -5.10 12.74 15.15
C ASP A 100 -5.00 14.23 15.55
N THR A 101 -3.99 14.68 16.29
CA THR A 101 -3.02 13.88 17.06
C THR A 101 -2.97 14.38 18.50
N TYR A 102 -2.57 15.64 18.72
CA TYR A 102 -2.47 16.21 20.06
C TYR A 102 -3.85 16.63 20.57
N ALA A 103 -4.49 15.77 21.36
CA ALA A 103 -5.85 15.96 21.83
C ALA A 103 -5.94 16.08 23.36
N GLU A 104 -6.78 16.96 23.85
CA GLU A 104 -7.20 17.02 25.25
C GLU A 104 -8.66 16.56 25.33
N VAL A 105 -8.99 15.67 26.27
CA VAL A 105 -10.31 15.01 26.34
C VAL A 105 -11.02 15.34 27.66
N TRP A 106 -12.30 15.67 27.59
CA TRP A 106 -13.17 15.94 28.74
C TRP A 106 -14.49 15.17 28.65
N LEU A 107 -15.03 14.84 29.83
CA LEU A 107 -16.39 14.35 30.01
C LEU A 107 -17.06 15.16 31.12
N ASN A 108 -18.22 15.75 30.84
CA ASN A 108 -19.00 16.54 31.80
C ASN A 108 -18.17 17.64 32.49
N GLY A 109 -17.27 18.29 31.73
CA GLY A 109 -16.36 19.32 32.21
C GLY A 109 -15.11 18.80 32.95
N VAL A 110 -14.99 17.51 33.22
CA VAL A 110 -13.83 16.90 33.88
C VAL A 110 -12.82 16.44 32.84
N LYS A 111 -11.56 16.91 32.95
CA LYS A 111 -10.47 16.49 32.05
C LYS A 111 -10.11 15.03 32.33
N LEU A 112 -10.19 14.18 31.31
CA LEU A 112 -9.86 12.76 31.37
C LEU A 112 -8.37 12.51 31.10
N GLY A 113 -7.76 13.28 30.19
CA GLY A 113 -6.35 13.15 29.85
C GLY A 113 -6.00 13.79 28.52
N GLU A 114 -4.84 13.41 28.00
CA GLU A 114 -4.28 13.91 26.74
C GLU A 114 -3.86 12.72 25.86
N ALA A 115 -3.94 12.92 24.55
CA ALA A 115 -3.47 12.01 23.51
C ALA A 115 -2.42 12.73 22.65
N ASP A 116 -1.39 12.01 22.22
CA ASP A 116 -0.25 12.57 21.47
C ASP A 116 0.23 11.67 20.31
N ASN A 117 -0.55 10.63 19.98
CA ASN A 117 -0.20 9.63 18.99
C ASN A 117 -1.44 9.20 18.19
N MET A 118 -1.33 9.34 16.88
CA MET A 118 -2.37 9.02 15.90
C MET A 118 -2.63 7.51 15.78
N PHE A 119 -1.62 6.69 16.06
CA PHE A 119 -1.53 5.32 15.57
C PHE A 119 -1.97 4.24 16.58
N HIS A 120 -2.50 4.63 17.75
CA HIS A 120 -2.99 3.66 18.71
C HIS A 120 -4.25 4.15 19.42
N PRO A 121 -5.07 3.23 19.98
CA PRO A 121 -6.28 3.60 20.68
C PRO A 121 -5.99 4.29 22.03
N TRP A 122 -6.94 5.11 22.49
CA TRP A 122 -6.94 5.79 23.77
C TRP A 122 -8.20 5.42 24.55
N ALA A 123 -8.03 4.78 25.70
CA ALA A 123 -9.13 4.38 26.58
C ALA A 123 -9.08 5.16 27.90
N PHE A 124 -10.17 5.80 28.27
CA PHE A 124 -10.32 6.55 29.51
C PHE A 124 -11.37 5.90 30.41
N LYS A 125 -11.01 5.59 31.66
CA LYS A 125 -11.97 5.11 32.65
C LYS A 125 -12.89 6.25 33.09
N VAL A 126 -14.20 6.06 32.94
CA VAL A 126 -15.22 7.11 33.15
C VAL A 126 -16.32 6.70 34.13
N GLN A 127 -16.17 5.56 34.82
CA GLN A 127 -17.11 5.17 35.87
C GLN A 127 -17.22 6.26 36.95
N GLY A 128 -18.45 6.58 37.36
CA GLY A 128 -18.75 7.66 38.30
C GLY A 128 -18.73 9.09 37.72
N LEU A 129 -18.23 9.28 36.49
CA LEU A 129 -18.31 10.55 35.76
C LEU A 129 -19.50 10.59 34.80
N VAL A 130 -19.82 9.44 34.19
CA VAL A 130 -21.02 9.25 33.39
C VAL A 130 -22.25 9.28 34.31
N LYS A 131 -23.27 10.04 33.92
CA LYS A 131 -24.54 10.18 34.63
C LYS A 131 -25.68 9.60 33.79
N PRO A 132 -26.76 9.13 34.41
CA PRO A 132 -27.99 8.88 33.67
C PRO A 132 -28.49 10.13 32.97
N GLY A 133 -29.03 9.96 31.77
CA GLY A 133 -29.45 11.05 30.92
C GLY A 133 -28.28 11.68 30.15
N LYS A 134 -28.34 13.00 30.02
CA LYS A 134 -27.42 13.79 29.19
C LYS A 134 -26.00 13.86 29.78
N ASN A 135 -25.01 13.55 28.94
CA ASN A 135 -23.59 13.75 29.17
C ASN A 135 -22.97 14.51 27.99
N THR A 136 -21.85 15.18 28.24
CA THR A 136 -21.13 15.96 27.22
C THR A 136 -19.67 15.48 27.15
N VAL A 137 -19.25 15.03 25.97
CA VAL A 137 -17.85 14.73 25.64
C VAL A 137 -17.30 15.89 24.81
N ALA A 138 -16.14 16.40 25.19
CA ALA A 138 -15.45 17.45 24.46
C ALA A 138 -13.99 17.06 24.22
N ILE A 139 -13.48 17.39 23.03
CA ILE A 139 -12.11 17.05 22.60
C ILE A 139 -11.51 18.25 21.88
N ARG A 140 -10.40 18.77 22.41
CA ARG A 140 -9.64 19.85 21.77
C ARG A 140 -8.43 19.24 21.09
N PHE A 141 -8.34 19.39 19.78
CA PHE A 141 -7.11 19.14 19.03
C PHE A 141 -6.28 20.40 18.95
N LYS A 142 -5.00 20.30 19.32
CA LYS A 142 -4.02 21.37 19.11
C LYS A 142 -3.43 21.30 17.71
N SER A 143 -3.04 22.45 17.18
CA SER A 143 -2.26 22.52 15.92
C SER A 143 -1.04 21.59 15.99
N PRO A 144 -0.94 20.58 15.10
CA PRO A 144 0.19 19.65 15.10
C PRO A 144 1.50 20.35 14.73
N SER A 145 1.48 21.25 13.74
CA SER A 145 2.64 22.03 13.32
C SER A 145 3.20 22.85 14.47
N LYS A 146 2.36 23.61 15.18
CA LYS A 146 2.81 24.44 16.32
C LYS A 146 3.36 23.61 17.47
N VAL A 147 2.72 22.50 17.82
CA VAL A 147 3.21 21.62 18.90
C VAL A 147 4.57 21.05 18.54
N MET A 148 4.75 20.56 17.31
CA MET A 148 6.01 19.99 16.87
C MET A 148 7.13 21.02 16.75
N GLU A 149 6.84 22.24 16.30
CA GLU A 149 7.81 23.37 16.29
C GLU A 149 8.26 23.77 17.69
N MET A 150 7.36 23.72 18.68
CA MET A 150 7.73 23.93 20.09
C MET A 150 8.63 22.81 20.62
N LEU A 151 8.37 21.56 20.25
CA LEU A 151 9.24 20.42 20.60
C LEU A 151 10.61 20.56 19.93
N GLU A 152 10.67 20.92 18.66
CA GLU A 152 11.93 21.22 17.95
C GLU A 152 12.71 22.34 18.64
N SER A 153 12.03 23.42 19.02
CA SER A 153 12.66 24.54 19.74
C SER A 153 13.22 24.11 21.10
N LYS A 154 12.59 23.13 21.76
CA LYS A 154 12.98 22.63 23.08
C LYS A 154 14.11 21.61 23.02
N TYR A 155 14.07 20.68 22.07
CA TYR A 155 14.97 19.52 22.00
C TYR A 155 16.05 19.65 20.91
N GLY A 156 15.94 20.65 20.04
CA GLY A 156 16.88 20.94 18.96
C GLY A 156 16.33 20.51 17.60
N ARG A 157 16.96 20.99 16.52
CA ARG A 157 16.51 20.66 15.17
C ARG A 157 17.05 19.31 14.69
N LEU A 158 16.14 18.42 14.32
CA LEU A 158 16.41 17.17 13.64
C LEU A 158 16.09 17.32 12.15
N TRP A 159 16.87 16.68 11.28
CA TRP A 159 16.64 16.75 9.84
C TRP A 159 15.49 15.82 9.42
N ALA A 160 14.62 16.28 8.53
CA ALA A 160 13.65 15.44 7.85
C ALA A 160 13.38 15.96 6.44
N ALA A 161 13.03 15.05 5.53
CA ALA A 161 12.51 15.46 4.23
C ALA A 161 11.24 16.32 4.40
N PHE A 162 11.11 17.36 3.57
CA PHE A 162 10.02 18.34 3.50
C PHE A 162 9.84 19.24 4.73
N TYR A 163 9.37 18.71 5.86
CA TYR A 163 9.08 19.49 7.07
C TYR A 163 9.79 18.89 8.29
N ASN A 164 10.84 19.55 8.79
CA ASN A 164 11.72 19.00 9.84
C ASN A 164 10.98 18.66 11.14
N ALA A 165 10.12 19.56 11.62
CA ALA A 165 9.45 19.37 12.90
C ALA A 165 8.57 18.11 12.96
N ARG A 166 8.13 17.55 11.81
CA ARG A 166 7.25 16.37 11.74
C ARG A 166 7.75 15.15 12.54
N VAL A 167 9.07 15.02 12.70
CA VAL A 167 9.71 13.90 13.39
C VAL A 167 9.44 13.88 14.89
N TYR A 168 9.04 15.01 15.46
CA TYR A 168 8.68 15.12 16.88
C TYR A 168 7.28 14.59 17.21
N GLY A 169 6.46 14.28 16.20
CA GLY A 169 5.11 13.77 16.38
C GLY A 169 4.92 12.35 15.87
N ARG A 170 4.10 11.58 16.57
CA ARG A 170 3.60 10.29 16.08
C ARG A 170 2.29 10.49 15.31
N LYS A 171 2.46 11.01 14.10
CA LYS A 171 1.42 11.31 13.10
C LYS A 171 1.86 10.78 11.74
N ALA A 172 0.92 10.53 10.83
CA ALA A 172 1.21 10.15 9.45
C ALA A 172 2.16 11.16 8.78
N GLN A 173 3.36 10.72 8.40
CA GLN A 173 4.45 11.61 7.99
C GLN A 173 4.13 12.32 6.67
N TYR A 174 3.48 11.62 5.73
CA TYR A 174 3.08 12.17 4.43
C TYR A 174 2.11 13.36 4.53
N SER A 175 1.37 13.50 5.65
CA SER A 175 0.39 14.57 5.82
C SER A 175 1.03 15.97 5.83
N PHE A 176 2.35 16.05 6.07
CA PHE A 176 3.13 17.29 5.99
C PHE A 176 3.68 17.58 4.59
N GLY A 177 3.20 16.86 3.57
CA GLY A 177 3.68 16.93 2.20
C GLY A 177 4.75 15.87 1.91
N TRP A 178 4.75 15.36 0.69
CA TRP A 178 5.74 14.42 0.17
C TRP A 178 5.97 14.67 -1.32
N ASP A 179 6.93 13.99 -1.95
CA ASP A 179 7.23 14.15 -3.40
C ASP A 179 6.13 13.64 -4.35
N TRP A 180 5.04 13.11 -3.79
CA TRP A 180 3.81 12.74 -4.48
C TRP A 180 2.53 13.22 -3.79
N GLY A 181 2.61 13.92 -2.64
CA GLY A 181 1.46 14.19 -1.76
C GLY A 181 1.37 15.66 -1.31
N PRO A 182 0.16 16.21 -1.06
CA PRO A 182 0.00 17.60 -0.63
C PRO A 182 0.31 17.74 0.87
N ARG A 183 0.58 18.96 1.31
CA ARG A 183 0.66 19.29 2.74
C ARG A 183 -0.74 19.59 3.28
N LEU A 184 -1.33 18.61 3.93
CA LEU A 184 -2.63 18.70 4.61
C LEU A 184 -2.54 18.03 5.99
N PRO A 185 -1.80 18.59 6.97
CA PRO A 185 -1.65 17.99 8.30
C PRO A 185 -2.91 18.24 9.12
N THR A 186 -3.98 17.56 8.71
CA THR A 186 -5.30 17.61 9.34
C THR A 186 -5.27 17.09 10.77
N VAL A 187 -6.35 17.36 11.51
CA VAL A 187 -6.63 16.78 12.83
C VAL A 187 -8.05 16.24 12.88
N GLY A 188 -8.35 15.36 13.84
CA GLY A 188 -9.70 14.87 14.08
C GLY A 188 -9.78 13.50 14.75
N ILE A 189 -11.01 13.06 14.97
CA ILE A 189 -11.33 11.72 15.48
C ILE A 189 -11.40 10.79 14.27
N TRP A 190 -10.23 10.35 13.81
CA TRP A 190 -10.07 9.75 12.47
C TRP A 190 -10.50 8.28 12.40
N ARG A 191 -10.74 7.63 13.55
CA ARG A 191 -11.31 6.28 13.68
C ARG A 191 -12.50 6.31 14.65
N ASP A 192 -13.14 5.16 14.84
CA ASP A 192 -14.31 4.97 15.67
C ASP A 192 -14.12 5.43 17.13
N VAL A 193 -15.24 5.77 17.76
CA VAL A 193 -15.33 6.11 19.19
C VAL A 193 -16.50 5.38 19.82
N GLU A 194 -16.31 4.84 21.02
CA GLU A 194 -17.35 4.11 21.74
C GLU A 194 -17.28 4.28 23.27
N LEU A 195 -18.43 4.14 23.93
CA LEU A 195 -18.52 3.93 25.38
C LEU A 195 -18.74 2.44 25.64
N LEU A 196 -17.77 1.81 26.30
CA LEU A 196 -17.78 0.41 26.69
C LEU A 196 -18.17 0.27 28.16
N ALA A 197 -19.12 -0.61 28.48
CA ALA A 197 -19.59 -0.81 29.86
C ALA A 197 -19.74 -2.30 30.21
N TYR A 198 -19.24 -2.72 31.37
CA TYR A 198 -19.29 -4.12 31.84
C TYR A 198 -19.16 -4.24 33.37
N ASP A 199 -19.55 -5.41 33.91
CA ASP A 199 -19.64 -5.63 35.37
C ASP A 199 -18.57 -6.55 35.97
N GLU A 200 -17.99 -7.45 35.18
CA GLU A 200 -17.15 -8.53 35.69
C GLU A 200 -15.81 -8.62 34.98
N ALA A 201 -15.81 -9.00 33.71
CA ALA A 201 -14.61 -9.06 32.89
C ALA A 201 -14.96 -8.95 31.40
N ARG A 202 -13.95 -8.59 30.60
CA ARG A 202 -14.03 -8.55 29.13
C ARG A 202 -12.75 -9.07 28.48
N LEU A 203 -12.86 -9.46 27.22
CA LEU A 203 -11.70 -9.78 26.39
C LEU A 203 -10.99 -8.49 25.94
N GLY A 204 -9.67 -8.58 25.83
CA GLY A 204 -8.80 -7.64 25.13
C GLY A 204 -8.35 -8.24 23.79
N TYR A 205 -7.07 -8.11 23.47
CA TYR A 205 -6.51 -8.76 22.27
C TYR A 205 -6.50 -10.29 22.40
N VAL A 206 -6.83 -10.97 21.31
CA VAL A 206 -6.64 -12.42 21.12
C VAL A 206 -5.59 -12.64 20.05
N SER A 207 -4.59 -13.46 20.35
CA SER A 207 -3.49 -13.85 19.47
C SER A 207 -3.64 -15.29 19.00
N VAL A 208 -3.37 -15.54 17.73
CA VAL A 208 -3.35 -16.88 17.13
C VAL A 208 -2.09 -17.02 16.28
N LEU A 209 -1.07 -17.67 16.83
CA LEU A 209 0.27 -17.73 16.25
C LEU A 209 0.64 -19.19 15.89
N PRO A 210 0.70 -19.56 14.60
CA PRO A 210 1.23 -20.84 14.16
C PRO A 210 2.75 -20.91 14.40
N VAL A 211 3.17 -21.47 15.53
CA VAL A 211 4.58 -21.48 15.96
C VAL A 211 5.37 -22.63 15.35
N LYS A 212 4.69 -23.71 14.93
CA LYS A 212 5.27 -24.82 14.15
C LYS A 212 4.25 -25.27 13.13
N VAL A 213 4.69 -25.44 11.89
CA VAL A 213 3.82 -25.81 10.77
C VAL A 213 4.52 -26.86 9.91
N SER A 214 3.87 -28.01 9.73
CA SER A 214 4.16 -29.01 8.69
C SER A 214 2.87 -29.46 8.01
N ASP A 215 2.98 -30.31 6.99
CA ASP A 215 1.82 -30.88 6.29
C ASP A 215 1.02 -31.85 7.18
N GLU A 216 1.65 -32.44 8.21
CA GLU A 216 1.03 -33.41 9.12
C GLU A 216 0.38 -32.76 10.34
N GLU A 217 0.98 -31.72 10.90
CA GLU A 217 0.48 -31.06 12.12
C GLU A 217 0.95 -29.59 12.16
N ALA A 218 0.06 -28.70 12.61
CA ALA A 218 0.41 -27.36 13.07
C ALA A 218 0.16 -27.22 14.58
N SER A 219 1.14 -26.63 15.26
CA SER A 219 1.01 -26.16 16.64
C SER A 219 0.75 -24.65 16.61
N VAL A 220 -0.38 -24.25 17.18
CA VAL A 220 -0.86 -22.88 17.17
C VAL A 220 -0.99 -22.39 18.61
N LYS A 221 -0.13 -21.43 18.99
CA LYS A 221 -0.23 -20.76 20.28
C LYS A 221 -1.42 -19.80 20.24
N VAL A 222 -2.33 -19.97 21.19
CA VAL A 222 -3.45 -19.04 21.42
C VAL A 222 -3.25 -18.31 22.73
N GLU A 223 -3.52 -17.01 22.74
CA GLU A 223 -3.35 -16.15 23.91
C GLU A 223 -4.47 -15.11 23.92
N ALA A 224 -5.06 -14.84 25.09
CA ALA A 224 -6.09 -13.82 25.24
C ALA A 224 -5.79 -12.94 26.45
N GLU A 225 -5.95 -11.63 26.24
CA GLU A 225 -6.01 -10.64 27.30
C GLU A 225 -7.41 -10.64 27.93
N VAL A 226 -7.48 -10.57 29.25
CA VAL A 226 -8.73 -10.51 30.02
C VAL A 226 -8.63 -9.39 31.04
N TYR A 227 -9.52 -8.41 30.94
CA TYR A 227 -9.63 -7.31 31.89
C TYR A 227 -10.70 -7.63 32.92
N CYS A 228 -10.31 -7.82 34.18
CA CYS A 228 -11.22 -8.16 35.28
C CYS A 228 -11.46 -6.95 36.20
N VAL A 229 -12.71 -6.75 36.61
CA VAL A 229 -13.13 -5.70 37.56
C VAL A 229 -12.70 -6.02 38.99
N LYS A 230 -12.57 -7.30 39.32
CA LYS A 230 -12.13 -7.79 40.64
C LYS A 230 -11.51 -9.18 40.49
N PRO A 231 -10.74 -9.66 41.48
CA PRO A 231 -10.23 -11.01 41.45
C PRO A 231 -11.35 -12.06 41.38
N GLY A 232 -11.13 -13.12 40.61
CA GLY A 232 -12.14 -14.13 40.39
C GLY A 232 -11.64 -15.28 39.52
N TYR A 233 -12.39 -16.39 39.52
CA TYR A 233 -12.10 -17.52 38.65
C TYR A 233 -12.67 -17.25 37.25
N ILE A 234 -11.85 -17.44 36.22
CA ILE A 234 -12.23 -17.31 34.82
C ILE A 234 -11.85 -18.57 34.04
N LYS A 235 -12.61 -18.84 32.98
CA LYS A 235 -12.34 -19.87 31.99
C LYS A 235 -12.41 -19.27 30.59
N LEU A 236 -11.42 -19.57 29.77
CA LEU A 236 -11.42 -19.27 28.35
C LEU A 236 -11.55 -20.57 27.57
N LEU A 237 -12.46 -20.56 26.60
CA LEU A 237 -12.60 -21.62 25.60
C LEU A 237 -12.18 -21.05 24.25
N PHE A 238 -11.12 -21.62 23.68
CA PHE A 238 -10.65 -21.32 22.33
C PHE A 238 -11.19 -22.40 21.39
N ARG A 239 -12.08 -22.03 20.47
CA ARG A 239 -12.72 -22.97 19.53
C ARG A 239 -12.49 -22.53 18.10
N VAL A 240 -12.02 -23.44 17.26
CA VAL A 240 -11.91 -23.20 15.80
C VAL A 240 -13.26 -23.47 15.16
N GLU A 241 -13.89 -22.47 14.56
CA GLU A 241 -15.22 -22.61 13.97
C GLU A 241 -15.20 -23.54 12.75
N GLY A 242 -16.19 -24.43 12.67
CA GLY A 242 -16.29 -25.43 11.59
C GLY A 242 -15.37 -26.64 11.75
N GLU A 243 -14.49 -26.64 12.75
CA GLU A 243 -13.56 -27.73 13.04
C GLU A 243 -13.83 -28.33 14.43
N ASN A 244 -13.57 -29.62 14.62
CA ASN A 244 -13.69 -30.27 15.94
C ASN A 244 -12.42 -30.05 16.78
N ILE A 245 -12.01 -28.79 16.92
CA ILE A 245 -10.75 -28.38 17.55
C ILE A 245 -11.06 -27.28 18.57
N GLU A 246 -10.86 -27.60 19.84
CA GLU A 246 -10.97 -26.64 20.94
C GLU A 246 -9.99 -26.95 22.07
N VAL A 247 -9.61 -25.92 22.83
CA VAL A 247 -8.85 -26.04 24.07
C VAL A 247 -9.37 -25.02 25.07
N SER A 248 -9.33 -25.36 26.36
CA SER A 248 -9.69 -24.42 27.42
C SER A 248 -8.57 -24.22 28.41
N VAL A 249 -8.47 -23.00 28.92
CA VAL A 249 -7.60 -22.63 30.04
C VAL A 249 -8.44 -21.95 31.10
N GLU A 250 -8.16 -22.23 32.36
CA GLU A 250 -8.92 -21.71 33.49
C GLU A 250 -7.98 -21.41 34.65
N GLY A 251 -8.32 -20.41 35.46
CA GLY A 251 -7.47 -19.96 36.55
C GLY A 251 -8.06 -18.79 37.33
N LEU A 252 -7.38 -18.44 38.42
CA LEU A 252 -7.66 -17.21 39.17
C LEU A 252 -7.06 -16.03 38.41
N ALA A 253 -7.90 -15.05 38.11
CA ALA A 253 -7.51 -13.75 37.57
C ALA A 253 -7.48 -12.71 38.71
N GLU A 254 -6.54 -11.78 38.60
CA GLU A 254 -6.45 -10.60 39.46
C GLU A 254 -7.27 -9.44 38.90
N GLU A 255 -7.47 -8.38 39.68
CA GLU A 255 -8.03 -7.13 39.16
C GLU A 255 -7.12 -6.53 38.07
N GLY A 256 -7.72 -6.05 36.98
CA GLY A 256 -7.00 -5.47 35.85
C GLY A 256 -6.69 -6.47 34.74
N LEU A 257 -5.57 -6.25 34.03
CA LEU A 257 -5.17 -7.03 32.87
C LEU A 257 -4.55 -8.36 33.29
N ASN A 258 -5.07 -9.45 32.75
CA ASN A 258 -4.57 -10.80 32.87
C ASN A 258 -4.30 -11.38 31.47
N VAL A 259 -3.35 -12.30 31.34
CA VAL A 259 -3.05 -12.99 30.08
C VAL A 259 -3.11 -14.49 30.30
N PHE A 260 -3.91 -15.15 29.49
CA PHE A 260 -4.06 -16.60 29.50
C PHE A 260 -3.64 -17.15 28.15
N SER A 261 -2.92 -18.27 28.16
CA SER A 261 -2.43 -18.89 26.93
C SER A 261 -2.64 -20.40 26.93
N SER A 262 -2.73 -20.96 25.73
CA SER A 262 -2.81 -22.39 25.49
C SER A 262 -2.24 -22.73 24.10
N GLU A 263 -2.29 -24.00 23.73
CA GLU A 263 -1.80 -24.51 22.46
C GLU A 263 -2.88 -25.37 21.79
N LEU A 264 -3.23 -25.02 20.56
CA LEU A 264 -4.07 -25.83 19.69
C LEU A 264 -3.18 -26.70 18.80
N LYS A 265 -3.53 -27.98 18.65
CA LYS A 265 -2.91 -28.88 17.68
C LYS A 265 -3.89 -29.17 16.55
N ILE A 266 -3.48 -28.84 15.34
CA ILE A 266 -4.30 -28.99 14.13
C ILE A 266 -3.63 -30.02 13.24
N GLY A 267 -4.18 -31.23 13.18
CA GLY A 267 -3.68 -32.29 12.31
C GLY A 267 -4.07 -32.04 10.85
N LYS A 268 -3.15 -32.32 9.92
CA LYS A 268 -3.29 -32.11 8.47
C LYS A 268 -3.87 -30.72 8.14
N PRO A 269 -3.21 -29.65 8.60
CA PRO A 269 -3.73 -28.30 8.46
C PRO A 269 -3.85 -27.93 6.98
N LYS A 270 -4.99 -27.34 6.59
CA LYS A 270 -5.08 -26.60 5.33
C LYS A 270 -4.28 -25.30 5.48
N LEU A 271 -3.20 -25.16 4.72
CA LEU A 271 -2.28 -24.03 4.81
C LEU A 271 -2.75 -22.82 4.00
N TRP A 272 -2.32 -21.64 4.43
CA TRP A 272 -2.42 -20.40 3.66
C TRP A 272 -1.17 -20.22 2.80
N TYR A 273 -1.36 -19.89 1.52
CA TYR A 273 -0.29 -19.58 0.58
C TYR A 273 -0.50 -18.21 -0.08
N PRO A 274 0.59 -17.52 -0.46
CA PRO A 274 0.48 -16.33 -1.28
C PRO A 274 -0.02 -16.67 -2.68
N LYS A 275 -0.51 -15.66 -3.39
CA LYS A 275 -1.03 -15.79 -4.75
C LYS A 275 -0.01 -16.51 -5.64
N GLY A 276 -0.51 -17.48 -6.41
CA GLY A 276 0.28 -18.29 -7.33
C GLY A 276 0.98 -19.50 -6.70
N HIS A 277 0.94 -19.67 -5.38
CA HIS A 277 1.67 -20.74 -4.67
C HIS A 277 0.76 -21.71 -3.91
N GLY A 278 -0.58 -21.52 -3.97
CA GLY A 278 -1.56 -22.38 -3.32
C GLY A 278 -2.84 -21.63 -2.98
N ALA A 279 -3.67 -22.25 -2.14
CA ALA A 279 -4.92 -21.66 -1.65
C ALA A 279 -4.71 -20.75 -0.43
N GLN A 280 -5.56 -19.73 -0.30
CA GLN A 280 -5.54 -18.77 0.81
C GLN A 280 -6.45 -19.25 1.94
N HIS A 281 -6.17 -20.41 2.54
CA HIS A 281 -7.05 -20.98 3.55
C HIS A 281 -7.03 -20.18 4.86
N LEU A 282 -8.22 -19.86 5.39
CA LEU A 282 -8.40 -19.04 6.59
C LEU A 282 -9.35 -19.75 7.54
N TYR A 283 -8.93 -19.85 8.80
CA TYR A 283 -9.73 -20.34 9.92
C TYR A 283 -10.31 -19.16 10.70
N THR A 284 -11.32 -19.44 11.52
CA THR A 284 -11.85 -18.48 12.50
C THR A 284 -11.74 -19.09 13.89
N LEU A 285 -11.05 -18.41 14.80
CA LEU A 285 -11.01 -18.75 16.21
C LEU A 285 -12.06 -17.94 16.96
N ASN A 286 -12.97 -18.61 17.65
CA ASN A 286 -13.90 -18.02 18.59
C ASN A 286 -13.38 -18.24 20.02
N THR A 287 -13.08 -17.15 20.72
CA THR A 287 -12.62 -17.15 22.11
C THR A 287 -13.78 -16.73 23.01
N ILE A 288 -14.18 -17.61 23.92
CA ILE A 288 -15.34 -17.41 24.80
C ILE A 288 -14.85 -17.30 26.24
N LEU A 289 -15.15 -16.18 26.90
CA LEU A 289 -14.84 -15.92 28.30
C LEU A 289 -16.01 -16.30 29.21
N LEU A 290 -15.74 -17.10 30.25
CA LEU A 290 -16.72 -17.61 31.20
C LEU A 290 -16.27 -17.38 32.66
N ASN A 291 -17.24 -17.22 33.57
CA ASN A 291 -17.00 -17.07 35.03
C ASN A 291 -17.59 -18.22 35.88
N GLY A 292 -17.81 -19.39 35.27
CA GLY A 292 -18.42 -20.57 35.93
C GLY A 292 -19.95 -20.52 36.04
N ILE A 293 -20.58 -19.37 35.84
CA ILE A 293 -22.05 -19.21 35.80
C ILE A 293 -22.54 -19.13 34.34
N GLY A 294 -21.80 -18.42 33.48
CA GLY A 294 -22.16 -18.26 32.08
C GLY A 294 -21.08 -17.54 31.27
N VAL A 295 -21.44 -17.16 30.04
CA VAL A 295 -20.58 -16.40 29.12
C VAL A 295 -20.59 -14.93 29.51
N LEU A 296 -19.39 -14.36 29.67
CA LEU A 296 -19.18 -12.94 29.95
C LEU A 296 -18.93 -12.11 28.68
N ASP A 297 -18.18 -12.68 27.74
CA ASP A 297 -17.76 -12.02 26.50
C ASP A 297 -17.33 -13.08 25.47
N ASP A 298 -17.35 -12.73 24.19
CA ASP A 298 -16.80 -13.55 23.11
C ASP A 298 -16.16 -12.68 22.02
N LEU A 299 -15.07 -13.18 21.45
CA LEU A 299 -14.34 -12.50 20.37
C LEU A 299 -13.92 -13.49 19.30
N LYS A 300 -14.18 -13.14 18.04
CA LYS A 300 -13.76 -13.90 16.88
C LYS A 300 -12.59 -13.23 16.18
N VAL A 301 -11.58 -14.02 15.82
CA VAL A 301 -10.43 -13.58 15.02
C VAL A 301 -10.18 -14.56 13.88
N ARG A 302 -9.89 -14.05 12.69
CA ARG A 302 -9.46 -14.85 11.54
C ARG A 302 -7.95 -15.07 11.61
N PHE A 303 -7.49 -16.23 11.13
CA PHE A 303 -6.06 -16.53 11.02
C PHE A 303 -5.79 -17.53 9.89
N GLY A 304 -4.57 -17.51 9.36
CA GLY A 304 -4.09 -18.49 8.41
C GLY A 304 -2.86 -19.23 8.95
N ILE A 305 -2.73 -20.52 8.64
CA ILE A 305 -1.61 -21.35 9.06
C ILE A 305 -0.57 -21.36 7.95
N ARG A 306 0.64 -20.86 8.22
CA ARG A 306 1.79 -20.94 7.32
C ARG A 306 3.09 -20.87 8.11
N SER A 307 4.19 -21.34 7.54
CA SER A 307 5.54 -20.99 8.00
C SER A 307 6.12 -19.86 7.16
N ILE A 308 6.97 -19.03 7.78
CA ILE A 308 7.72 -17.96 7.12
C ILE A 308 9.21 -18.15 7.45
N GLU A 309 10.05 -18.11 6.43
CA GLU A 309 11.51 -18.00 6.57
C GLU A 309 11.99 -16.87 5.65
N LEU A 310 12.79 -15.95 6.19
CA LEU A 310 13.59 -15.03 5.38
C LEU A 310 15.01 -15.62 5.29
N GLN A 311 15.29 -16.29 4.18
CA GLN A 311 16.58 -16.93 3.95
C GLN A 311 17.64 -15.87 3.61
N ARG A 312 18.75 -15.92 4.36
CA ARG A 312 19.95 -15.08 4.21
C ARG A 312 21.20 -15.95 4.21
N ALA A 313 21.48 -16.58 3.08
CA ALA A 313 22.63 -17.46 2.90
C ALA A 313 23.65 -16.83 1.95
N GLU A 314 24.93 -17.01 2.23
CA GLU A 314 26.00 -16.56 1.32
C GLU A 314 25.98 -17.34 0.01
N ASP A 315 26.24 -16.64 -1.09
CA ASP A 315 26.43 -17.18 -2.43
C ASP A 315 27.47 -16.36 -3.22
N GLU A 316 27.60 -16.66 -4.52
CA GLU A 316 28.58 -16.04 -5.41
C GLU A 316 28.40 -14.52 -5.62
N GLU A 317 27.23 -13.95 -5.33
CA GLU A 317 26.93 -12.51 -5.50
C GLU A 317 26.84 -11.76 -4.15
N GLY A 318 27.01 -12.44 -3.01
CA GLY A 318 26.94 -11.86 -1.67
C GLY A 318 26.05 -12.70 -0.75
N GLU A 319 25.03 -12.11 -0.15
CA GLU A 319 24.05 -12.81 0.69
C GLU A 319 22.66 -12.73 0.07
N CYS A 320 21.98 -13.86 -0.09
CA CYS A 320 20.63 -13.86 -0.64
C CYS A 320 19.61 -13.22 0.32
N PHE A 321 18.46 -12.82 -0.21
CA PHE A 321 17.35 -12.28 0.59
C PHE A 321 16.06 -12.91 0.07
N ILE A 322 15.69 -14.11 0.50
CA ILE A 322 14.61 -14.89 -0.13
C ILE A 322 13.51 -15.18 0.88
N PHE A 323 12.27 -14.78 0.59
CA PHE A 323 11.12 -15.23 1.35
C PHE A 323 10.77 -16.67 0.97
N LYS A 324 10.64 -17.54 1.96
CA LYS A 324 10.02 -18.86 1.81
C LYS A 324 8.74 -18.93 2.62
N ILE A 325 7.67 -19.34 1.97
CA ILE A 325 6.38 -19.59 2.63
C ILE A 325 6.08 -21.08 2.51
N ASN A 326 5.86 -21.75 3.65
CA ASN A 326 5.67 -23.21 3.69
C ASN A 326 6.83 -23.97 3.03
N GLY A 327 8.06 -23.47 3.19
CA GLY A 327 9.28 -24.03 2.59
C GLY A 327 9.50 -23.69 1.10
N ILE A 328 8.55 -23.03 0.44
CA ILE A 328 8.62 -22.69 -0.99
C ILE A 328 9.21 -21.29 -1.16
N PRO A 329 10.36 -21.12 -1.86
CA PRO A 329 10.88 -19.80 -2.23
C PRO A 329 9.87 -19.02 -3.09
N VAL A 330 9.64 -17.75 -2.78
CA VAL A 330 8.68 -16.91 -3.50
C VAL A 330 9.42 -15.74 -4.13
N PHE A 331 9.36 -15.63 -5.47
CA PHE A 331 9.76 -14.38 -6.10
C PHE A 331 8.69 -13.32 -5.80
N CYS A 332 9.07 -12.27 -5.06
CA CYS A 332 8.14 -11.24 -4.61
C CYS A 332 7.90 -10.22 -5.74
N LYS A 333 6.68 -10.24 -6.31
CA LYS A 333 6.24 -9.35 -7.38
C LYS A 333 5.23 -8.38 -6.78
N GLY A 334 5.53 -7.09 -6.84
CA GLY A 334 4.72 -6.17 -6.09
C GLY A 334 5.00 -4.70 -6.31
N ALA A 335 4.50 -3.94 -5.34
CA ALA A 335 4.62 -2.50 -5.30
C ALA A 335 4.60 -1.99 -3.86
N ASN A 336 5.04 -0.76 -3.68
CA ASN A 336 4.88 0.01 -2.47
C ASN A 336 3.47 0.62 -2.46
N TRP A 337 2.79 0.43 -1.34
CA TRP A 337 1.46 0.94 -1.04
C TRP A 337 1.60 2.19 -0.17
N ILE A 338 0.90 3.25 -0.56
CA ILE A 338 0.82 4.52 0.17
C ILE A 338 -0.65 4.83 0.53
N PRO A 339 -0.93 5.76 1.47
CA PRO A 339 -2.31 6.14 1.79
C PRO A 339 -3.17 6.42 0.55
N ALA A 340 -4.38 5.84 0.50
CA ALA A 340 -5.28 5.95 -0.66
C ALA A 340 -6.04 7.28 -0.73
N ASP A 341 -5.95 8.13 0.30
CA ASP A 341 -6.46 9.50 0.32
C ASP A 341 -5.66 10.33 1.31
N SER A 342 -5.48 11.63 1.03
CA SER A 342 -4.87 12.58 1.99
C SER A 342 -5.78 12.86 3.20
N LEU A 343 -7.08 12.58 3.08
CA LEU A 343 -8.12 12.72 4.10
C LEU A 343 -8.71 11.33 4.39
N LEU A 344 -7.95 10.55 5.18
CA LEU A 344 -8.11 9.11 5.42
C LEU A 344 -9.55 8.61 5.70
N PRO A 345 -10.43 9.31 6.43
CA PRO A 345 -11.79 8.81 6.69
C PRO A 345 -12.66 8.62 5.42
N ARG A 346 -12.22 9.09 4.24
CA ARG A 346 -12.86 8.79 2.95
C ARG A 346 -12.58 7.39 2.42
N VAL A 347 -11.53 6.73 2.91
CA VAL A 347 -11.11 5.42 2.42
C VAL A 347 -12.01 4.34 3.02
N SER A 348 -12.84 3.73 2.18
CA SER A 348 -13.75 2.65 2.58
C SER A 348 -13.20 1.28 2.18
N ARG A 349 -13.77 0.19 2.72
CA ARG A 349 -13.47 -1.18 2.27
C ARG A 349 -13.51 -1.35 0.75
N GLU A 350 -14.44 -0.67 0.08
CA GLU A 350 -14.59 -0.75 -1.38
C GLU A 350 -13.43 -0.08 -2.12
N VAL A 351 -12.87 1.00 -1.57
CA VAL A 351 -11.66 1.62 -2.11
C VAL A 351 -10.47 0.68 -1.99
N TYR A 352 -10.28 0.07 -0.82
CA TYR A 352 -9.25 -0.95 -0.62
C TYR A 352 -9.44 -2.14 -1.57
N ARG A 353 -10.66 -2.67 -1.68
CA ARG A 353 -10.99 -3.79 -2.54
C ARG A 353 -10.61 -3.52 -3.99
N LYS A 354 -11.00 -2.36 -4.55
CA LYS A 354 -10.65 -2.00 -5.93
C LYS A 354 -9.15 -2.00 -6.19
N LEU A 355 -8.38 -1.38 -5.30
CA LEU A 355 -6.92 -1.28 -5.45
C LEU A 355 -6.22 -2.64 -5.27
N LEU A 356 -6.63 -3.43 -4.26
CA LEU A 356 -6.05 -4.74 -3.98
C LEU A 356 -6.43 -5.80 -5.01
N GLU A 357 -7.66 -5.77 -5.52
CA GLU A 357 -8.06 -6.61 -6.65
C GLU A 357 -7.27 -6.23 -7.90
N ALA A 358 -7.05 -4.94 -8.17
CA ALA A 358 -6.19 -4.51 -9.27
C ALA A 358 -4.73 -4.99 -9.11
N ALA A 359 -4.17 -4.96 -7.90
CA ALA A 359 -2.85 -5.52 -7.59
C ALA A 359 -2.82 -7.04 -7.86
N SER A 360 -3.83 -7.75 -7.37
CA SER A 360 -3.98 -9.19 -7.55
C SER A 360 -4.14 -9.55 -9.04
N GLU A 361 -4.93 -8.81 -9.80
CA GLU A 361 -5.10 -8.97 -11.25
C GLU A 361 -3.83 -8.65 -12.05
N ALA A 362 -2.95 -7.81 -11.50
CA ALA A 362 -1.61 -7.55 -12.05
C ALA A 362 -0.59 -8.63 -11.68
N ASN A 363 -1.02 -9.78 -11.14
CA ASN A 363 -0.19 -10.89 -10.70
C ASN A 363 0.79 -10.53 -9.57
N MET A 364 0.50 -9.48 -8.81
CA MET A 364 1.28 -9.15 -7.61
C MET A 364 0.97 -10.15 -6.49
N ASN A 365 1.99 -10.49 -5.72
CA ASN A 365 1.90 -11.36 -4.54
C ASN A 365 2.47 -10.70 -3.28
N MET A 366 2.97 -9.46 -3.36
CA MET A 366 3.44 -8.68 -2.22
C MET A 366 3.13 -7.20 -2.39
N LEU A 367 2.74 -6.54 -1.30
CA LEU A 367 2.73 -5.09 -1.18
C LEU A 367 3.54 -4.68 0.05
N ARG A 368 4.30 -3.58 -0.07
CA ARG A 368 4.97 -2.94 1.07
C ARG A 368 4.15 -1.75 1.55
N VAL A 369 3.61 -1.83 2.76
CA VAL A 369 2.95 -0.69 3.42
C VAL A 369 4.05 0.24 3.90
N TRP A 370 4.24 1.34 3.16
CA TRP A 370 5.39 2.23 3.32
C TRP A 370 5.34 3.07 4.61
N GLY A 371 6.48 3.19 5.29
CA GLY A 371 6.61 3.74 6.64
C GLY A 371 6.33 5.22 6.85
N GLY A 372 6.03 6.04 5.83
CA GLY A 372 5.56 7.41 6.08
C GLY A 372 4.04 7.58 5.98
N GLY A 373 3.31 6.49 5.72
CA GLY A 373 1.85 6.45 5.67
C GLY A 373 1.23 6.23 7.04
N ILE A 374 0.33 5.23 7.12
CA ILE A 374 -0.31 4.77 8.35
C ILE A 374 -0.19 3.24 8.45
N TYR A 375 -0.43 2.68 9.64
CA TYR A 375 -0.90 1.30 9.71
C TYR A 375 -2.33 1.28 9.21
N GLU A 376 -2.60 0.44 8.21
CA GLU A 376 -3.86 0.47 7.49
C GLU A 376 -5.05 0.05 8.36
N ASP A 377 -6.25 0.27 7.80
CA ASP A 377 -7.47 -0.30 8.36
C ASP A 377 -7.44 -1.83 8.32
N ASP A 378 -8.17 -2.48 9.24
CA ASP A 378 -8.24 -3.95 9.28
C ASP A 378 -8.83 -4.51 7.96
N ASP A 379 -9.69 -3.74 7.30
CA ASP A 379 -10.22 -4.04 5.97
C ASP A 379 -9.12 -4.29 4.91
N PHE A 380 -8.01 -3.55 4.96
CA PHE A 380 -6.89 -3.73 4.04
C PHE A 380 -6.21 -5.09 4.24
N TYR A 381 -5.93 -5.45 5.49
CA TYR A 381 -5.22 -6.69 5.81
C TYR A 381 -6.11 -7.92 5.60
N ASP A 382 -7.40 -7.82 5.93
CA ASP A 382 -8.41 -8.84 5.62
C ASP A 382 -8.45 -9.17 4.12
N LEU A 383 -8.45 -8.13 3.27
CA LEU A 383 -8.46 -8.30 1.83
C LEU A 383 -7.13 -8.87 1.32
N CYS A 384 -5.99 -8.46 1.89
CA CYS A 384 -4.70 -9.07 1.58
C CYS A 384 -4.66 -10.57 1.95
N ASP A 385 -5.24 -10.95 3.10
CA ASP A 385 -5.36 -12.34 3.53
C ASP A 385 -6.20 -13.17 2.55
N GLU A 386 -7.33 -12.61 2.08
CA GLU A 386 -8.24 -13.25 1.13
C GLU A 386 -7.62 -13.40 -0.26
N LEU A 387 -6.91 -12.38 -0.74
CA LEU A 387 -6.34 -12.31 -2.08
C LEU A 387 -4.97 -13.00 -2.18
N GLY A 388 -4.36 -13.37 -1.05
CA GLY A 388 -3.04 -13.98 -1.02
C GLY A 388 -1.92 -12.97 -1.30
N ILE A 389 -2.12 -11.71 -0.96
CA ILE A 389 -1.13 -10.65 -1.11
C ILE A 389 -0.32 -10.58 0.19
N MET A 390 0.96 -10.90 0.13
CA MET A 390 1.86 -10.74 1.26
C MET A 390 2.05 -9.26 1.59
N VAL A 391 2.22 -8.94 2.85
CA VAL A 391 2.45 -7.57 3.33
C VAL A 391 3.82 -7.51 4.00
N TRP A 392 4.67 -6.64 3.45
CA TRP A 392 5.82 -6.09 4.14
C TRP A 392 5.31 -4.87 4.91
N GLN A 393 5.30 -4.94 6.25
CA GLN A 393 4.76 -3.89 7.10
C GLN A 393 5.89 -3.06 7.70
N ASP A 394 6.06 -1.82 7.23
CA ASP A 394 6.91 -0.86 7.92
C ASP A 394 6.22 -0.38 9.23
N PHE A 395 7.00 0.00 10.24
CA PHE A 395 6.55 0.93 11.27
C PHE A 395 6.61 2.36 10.72
N MET A 396 5.78 3.25 11.28
CA MET A 396 5.51 4.55 10.65
C MET A 396 6.63 5.60 10.87
N PHE A 397 7.82 5.31 10.34
CA PHE A 397 9.00 6.18 10.29
C PHE A 397 9.55 6.24 8.85
N ALA A 398 9.76 7.44 8.32
CA ALA A 398 10.35 7.63 6.99
C ALA A 398 11.22 8.89 6.86
N CYS A 399 12.35 8.73 6.16
CA CYS A 399 13.28 9.76 5.66
C CYS A 399 13.48 10.94 6.62
N GLY A 400 13.89 10.65 7.86
CA GLY A 400 14.10 11.66 8.89
C GLY A 400 14.85 11.15 10.11
N GLU A 401 15.51 12.07 10.80
CA GLU A 401 16.12 11.88 12.11
C GLU A 401 15.01 11.94 13.17
N TYR A 402 14.81 10.86 13.94
CA TYR A 402 13.75 10.82 14.97
C TYR A 402 14.32 10.98 16.39
N PRO A 403 13.59 11.68 17.29
CA PRO A 403 14.06 11.92 18.65
C PRO A 403 14.09 10.62 19.47
N GLU A 404 14.97 10.59 20.47
CA GLU A 404 15.11 9.42 21.35
C GLU A 404 14.80 9.77 22.82
N GLU A 405 14.12 10.89 23.01
CA GLU A 405 13.74 11.40 24.32
C GLU A 405 12.67 10.52 24.97
N ASP A 406 12.68 10.43 26.30
CA ASP A 406 11.83 9.49 27.06
C ASP A 406 10.34 9.59 26.69
N PHE A 407 9.82 10.80 26.48
CA PHE A 407 8.41 11.00 26.09
C PHE A 407 8.11 10.35 24.74
N PHE A 408 9.02 10.50 23.78
CA PHE A 408 8.85 9.98 22.42
C PHE A 408 9.01 8.47 22.41
N ILE A 409 10.04 7.94 23.08
CA ILE A 409 10.25 6.49 23.22
C ILE A 409 9.08 5.81 23.92
N ALA A 410 8.48 6.45 24.94
CA ALA A 410 7.28 5.92 25.60
C ALA A 410 6.08 5.85 24.64
N SER A 411 5.85 6.90 23.85
CA SER A 411 4.79 6.92 22.84
C SER A 411 5.02 5.85 21.75
N VAL A 412 6.25 5.72 21.25
CA VAL A 412 6.62 4.70 20.26
C VAL A 412 6.45 3.29 20.80
N LYS A 413 6.86 3.00 22.03
CA LYS A 413 6.65 1.68 22.66
C LYS A 413 5.17 1.29 22.65
N ARG A 414 4.29 2.22 23.05
CA ARG A 414 2.85 1.97 23.07
C ARG A 414 2.30 1.72 21.66
N GLU A 415 2.65 2.58 20.71
CA GLU A 415 2.26 2.41 19.31
C GLU A 415 2.66 1.06 18.72
N VAL A 416 3.92 0.67 18.93
CA VAL A 416 4.47 -0.59 18.40
C VAL A 416 3.74 -1.78 19.01
N GLU A 417 3.56 -1.78 20.34
CA GLU A 417 2.88 -2.89 21.02
C GLU A 417 1.42 -3.04 20.58
N GLU A 418 0.68 -1.93 20.47
CA GLU A 418 -0.72 -1.93 20.04
C GLU A 418 -0.86 -2.41 18.60
N ASN A 419 -0.03 -1.93 17.68
CA ASN A 419 -0.13 -2.33 16.27
C ASN A 419 0.34 -3.77 16.02
N VAL A 420 1.39 -4.24 16.71
CA VAL A 420 1.78 -5.66 16.61
C VAL A 420 0.67 -6.55 17.16
N LYS A 421 0.05 -6.20 18.29
CA LYS A 421 -1.08 -6.97 18.85
C LYS A 421 -2.29 -7.00 17.92
N ARG A 422 -2.65 -5.87 17.31
CA ARG A 422 -3.77 -5.76 16.36
C ARG A 422 -3.53 -6.60 15.11
N LEU A 423 -2.32 -6.54 14.55
CA LEU A 423 -2.06 -7.02 13.21
C LEU A 423 -1.48 -8.45 13.12
N ARG A 424 -0.88 -8.98 14.19
CA ARG A 424 -0.16 -10.28 14.18
C ARG A 424 -0.98 -11.50 13.74
N ASN A 425 -2.31 -11.43 13.76
CA ASN A 425 -3.18 -12.52 13.33
C ASN A 425 -3.31 -12.63 11.80
N HIS A 426 -3.01 -11.57 11.04
CA HIS A 426 -3.17 -11.54 9.58
C HIS A 426 -2.10 -12.37 8.87
N PRO A 427 -2.45 -13.46 8.17
CA PRO A 427 -1.47 -14.26 7.45
C PRO A 427 -0.79 -13.54 6.26
N SER A 428 -1.36 -12.46 5.76
CA SER A 428 -0.73 -11.63 4.74
C SER A 428 0.58 -11.02 5.23
N ILE A 429 0.69 -10.56 6.48
CA ILE A 429 1.92 -9.93 6.98
C ILE A 429 3.03 -10.98 7.03
N VAL A 430 4.17 -10.74 6.37
CA VAL A 430 5.31 -11.67 6.33
C VAL A 430 6.61 -11.05 6.83
N LEU A 431 6.65 -9.74 7.04
CA LEU A 431 7.81 -9.01 7.55
C LEU A 431 7.35 -7.79 8.34
N TRP A 432 8.03 -7.54 9.46
CA TRP A 432 8.00 -6.26 10.18
C TRP A 432 9.27 -5.48 9.85
N CYS A 433 9.16 -4.24 9.40
CA CYS A 433 10.29 -3.39 9.02
C CYS A 433 10.34 -2.10 9.86
N GLY A 434 11.50 -1.72 10.40
CA GLY A 434 11.60 -0.64 11.37
C GLY A 434 11.33 0.76 10.81
N ASN A 435 11.77 1.04 9.58
CA ASN A 435 11.62 2.36 8.95
C ASN A 435 11.85 2.34 7.43
N ASN A 436 11.55 3.46 6.77
CA ASN A 436 11.96 3.77 5.41
C ASN A 436 13.19 4.72 5.37
N GLU A 437 14.26 4.25 4.75
CA GLU A 437 15.48 4.95 4.32
C GLU A 437 16.31 5.65 5.40
N ASN A 438 16.04 5.45 6.69
CA ASN A 438 16.78 6.19 7.72
C ASN A 438 18.23 5.68 7.86
N ASP A 439 18.46 4.38 7.80
CA ASP A 439 19.82 3.82 7.84
C ASP A 439 20.62 4.24 6.60
N TRP A 440 20.01 4.15 5.42
CA TRP A 440 20.65 4.56 4.16
C TRP A 440 20.95 6.05 4.15
N GLY A 441 19.98 6.91 4.49
CA GLY A 441 20.20 8.35 4.52
C GLY A 441 21.27 8.79 5.52
N PHE A 442 21.40 8.08 6.66
CA PHE A 442 22.48 8.32 7.62
C PHE A 442 23.84 7.97 7.02
N LYS A 443 23.97 6.77 6.46
CA LYS A 443 25.22 6.25 5.89
C LYS A 443 25.65 7.01 4.64
N ALA A 444 24.70 7.40 3.80
CA ALA A 444 24.90 8.24 2.62
C ALA A 444 25.09 9.73 2.97
N LYS A 445 25.04 10.10 4.25
CA LYS A 445 25.30 11.45 4.77
C LYS A 445 24.36 12.54 4.20
N TRP A 446 23.12 12.20 3.87
CA TRP A 446 22.13 13.15 3.34
C TRP A 446 21.88 14.34 4.27
N TRP A 447 21.95 14.12 5.58
CA TRP A 447 21.75 15.14 6.61
C TRP A 447 23.02 15.55 7.37
N MET A 448 24.21 15.12 6.89
CA MET A 448 25.52 15.56 7.40
C MET A 448 25.68 15.44 8.93
N ARG A 449 25.36 14.26 9.50
CA ARG A 449 25.48 13.99 10.94
C ARG A 449 26.40 12.84 11.27
N ASP A 450 26.93 12.87 12.49
CA ASP A 450 27.82 11.84 13.05
C ASP A 450 27.09 10.82 13.93
N ARG A 451 25.92 11.19 14.47
CA ARG A 451 25.04 10.31 15.24
C ARG A 451 23.84 9.90 14.40
N PHE A 452 23.43 8.63 14.52
CA PHE A 452 22.19 8.14 13.95
C PHE A 452 21.03 8.35 14.93
N TYR A 453 20.22 9.39 14.70
CA TYR A 453 19.04 9.66 15.51
C TYR A 453 17.88 8.73 15.12
N GLY A 454 17.39 7.98 16.11
CA GLY A 454 16.37 6.94 15.95
C GLY A 454 16.93 5.51 15.99
N GLU A 455 18.25 5.33 16.04
CA GLU A 455 18.90 4.02 16.10
C GLU A 455 18.35 3.11 17.20
N ASN A 456 18.10 3.64 18.41
CA ASN A 456 17.53 2.91 19.53
C ASN A 456 16.10 2.43 19.23
N ILE A 457 15.33 3.19 18.44
CA ILE A 457 13.98 2.80 18.04
C ILE A 457 14.05 1.53 17.18
N TYR A 458 14.88 1.57 16.13
CA TYR A 458 14.93 0.52 15.10
C TYR A 458 15.73 -0.71 15.54
N ASN A 459 16.77 -0.55 16.37
CA ASN A 459 17.63 -1.66 16.77
C ASN A 459 17.31 -2.25 18.14
N LYS A 460 16.44 -1.60 18.93
CA LYS A 460 16.08 -2.07 20.27
C LYS A 460 14.58 -2.07 20.53
N VAL A 461 13.92 -0.91 20.50
CA VAL A 461 12.52 -0.77 20.95
C VAL A 461 11.58 -1.66 20.12
N ILE A 462 11.63 -1.51 18.80
CA ILE A 462 10.78 -2.27 17.88
C ILE A 462 11.08 -3.78 17.92
N PRO A 463 12.34 -4.23 17.71
CA PRO A 463 12.63 -5.66 17.67
C PRO A 463 12.36 -6.38 18.99
N GLU A 464 12.56 -5.73 20.14
CA GLU A 464 12.21 -6.31 21.45
C GLU A 464 10.69 -6.54 21.58
N ALA A 465 9.88 -5.59 21.11
CA ALA A 465 8.42 -5.71 21.12
C ALA A 465 7.93 -6.79 20.14
N VAL A 466 8.44 -6.79 18.89
CA VAL A 466 8.11 -7.81 17.88
C VAL A 466 8.48 -9.21 18.38
N LYS A 467 9.70 -9.41 18.88
CA LYS A 467 10.14 -10.70 19.41
C LYS A 467 9.25 -11.23 20.55
N ARG A 468 8.72 -10.33 21.38
CA ARG A 468 7.83 -10.68 22.50
C ARG A 468 6.41 -10.99 22.05
N LEU A 469 5.88 -10.22 21.10
CA LEU A 469 4.45 -10.23 20.74
C LEU A 469 4.13 -11.04 19.49
N ASP A 470 5.09 -11.22 18.58
CA ASP A 470 4.97 -11.98 17.35
C ASP A 470 6.28 -12.73 17.03
N SER A 471 6.35 -13.97 17.50
CA SER A 471 7.51 -14.85 17.26
C SER A 471 7.47 -15.55 15.90
N THR A 472 6.48 -15.28 15.05
CA THR A 472 6.24 -16.04 13.81
C THR A 472 6.74 -15.33 12.56
N ARG A 473 7.23 -14.09 12.69
CA ARG A 473 7.66 -13.26 11.57
C ARG A 473 9.08 -12.70 11.78
N PRO A 474 9.86 -12.57 10.71
CA PRO A 474 11.12 -11.85 10.75
C PRO A 474 10.93 -10.35 10.99
N TYR A 475 11.94 -9.74 11.61
CA TYR A 475 12.09 -8.29 11.73
C TYR A 475 13.27 -7.80 10.88
N TRP A 476 13.08 -6.67 10.21
CA TRP A 476 14.06 -6.00 9.38
C TRP A 476 14.28 -4.56 9.87
N PRO A 477 15.51 -4.09 10.15
CA PRO A 477 15.71 -2.79 10.80
C PRO A 477 15.28 -1.57 9.97
N SER A 478 15.50 -1.61 8.66
CA SER A 478 15.28 -0.48 7.75
C SER A 478 15.09 -1.00 6.33
N SER A 479 14.36 -0.26 5.49
CA SER A 479 14.32 -0.49 4.03
C SER A 479 14.88 0.75 3.33
N PRO A 480 16.06 0.70 2.68
CA PRO A 480 16.89 -0.49 2.50
C PRO A 480 17.81 -0.76 3.70
N TYR A 481 18.27 -2.00 3.81
CA TYR A 481 19.30 -2.44 4.76
C TYR A 481 20.10 -3.62 4.18
N GLY A 482 21.37 -3.79 4.59
CA GLY A 482 22.22 -4.91 4.15
C GLY A 482 23.69 -4.54 4.02
N GLY A 483 24.59 -5.26 4.70
CA GLY A 483 26.03 -4.98 4.68
C GLY A 483 26.44 -3.63 5.29
N GLU A 484 27.61 -3.11 4.89
CA GLU A 484 28.14 -1.82 5.38
C GLU A 484 27.43 -0.59 4.77
N ASP A 485 27.09 -0.69 3.48
CA ASP A 485 26.23 0.25 2.75
C ASP A 485 24.81 -0.32 2.73
N PRO A 486 23.85 0.25 3.50
CA PRO A 486 22.49 -0.27 3.60
C PRO A 486 21.79 -0.49 2.27
N ASN A 487 22.23 0.21 1.20
CA ASN A 487 21.64 0.08 -0.13
C ASN A 487 22.48 -0.79 -1.08
N SER A 488 23.37 -1.64 -0.55
CA SER A 488 24.27 -2.50 -1.32
C SER A 488 23.52 -3.41 -2.30
N PRO A 489 24.04 -3.65 -3.52
CA PRO A 489 23.46 -4.64 -4.41
C PRO A 489 23.78 -6.09 -4.01
N ARG A 490 24.65 -6.31 -3.00
CA ARG A 490 25.18 -7.64 -2.67
C ARG A 490 24.49 -8.32 -1.48
N GLU A 491 23.82 -7.57 -0.63
CA GLU A 491 23.24 -8.05 0.63
C GLU A 491 21.92 -7.31 0.89
N GLY A 492 20.93 -7.98 1.48
CA GLY A 492 19.69 -7.35 1.90
C GLY A 492 18.80 -6.82 0.77
N ASP A 493 18.04 -5.76 1.06
CA ASP A 493 17.15 -5.09 0.10
C ASP A 493 17.73 -3.77 -0.40
N ARG A 494 17.25 -3.30 -1.56
CA ARG A 494 17.81 -2.15 -2.27
C ARG A 494 16.73 -1.24 -2.88
N HIS A 495 16.95 0.06 -2.75
CA HIS A 495 16.21 1.14 -3.39
C HIS A 495 16.98 1.64 -4.62
N SER A 496 16.49 1.33 -5.82
CA SER A 496 17.13 1.63 -7.10
C SER A 496 16.72 3.00 -7.65
N TRP A 497 17.19 4.07 -6.99
CA TRP A 497 16.87 5.46 -7.33
C TRP A 497 17.86 6.16 -8.29
N ASP A 498 18.89 5.45 -8.75
CA ASP A 498 19.87 5.95 -9.73
C ASP A 498 19.20 6.41 -11.05
N VAL A 499 18.12 5.75 -11.47
CA VAL A 499 17.39 6.07 -12.70
C VAL A 499 16.63 7.38 -12.57
N TRP A 500 15.55 7.40 -11.78
CA TRP A 500 14.68 8.57 -11.72
C TRP A 500 15.34 9.74 -10.97
N SER A 501 15.72 9.54 -9.71
CA SER A 501 16.29 10.61 -8.87
C SER A 501 17.70 10.98 -9.31
N GLY A 502 18.51 9.98 -9.70
CA GLY A 502 19.86 10.15 -10.23
C GLY A 502 19.95 10.53 -11.71
N TRP A 503 18.83 10.80 -12.39
CA TRP A 503 18.75 11.18 -13.81
C TRP A 503 19.39 10.18 -14.78
N ARG A 504 19.66 8.93 -14.39
CA ARG A 504 20.17 7.92 -15.32
C ARG A 504 19.06 7.39 -16.21
N ASP A 505 19.40 7.09 -17.45
CA ASP A 505 18.50 6.42 -18.38
C ASP A 505 17.97 5.09 -17.78
N TRP A 506 16.70 4.75 -18.01
CA TRP A 506 16.10 3.56 -17.39
C TRP A 506 16.75 2.23 -17.82
N ARG A 507 17.54 2.21 -18.90
CA ARG A 507 18.37 1.04 -19.25
C ARG A 507 19.41 0.71 -18.19
N PHE A 508 19.74 1.64 -17.28
CA PHE A 508 20.61 1.36 -16.14
C PHE A 508 20.04 0.33 -15.17
N TYR A 509 18.72 0.09 -15.15
CA TYR A 509 18.16 -1.03 -14.37
C TYR A 509 18.77 -2.38 -14.76
N LEU A 510 19.20 -2.56 -16.02
CA LEU A 510 19.86 -3.79 -16.47
C LEU A 510 21.22 -4.02 -15.81
N LEU A 511 21.81 -3.01 -15.17
CA LEU A 511 23.07 -3.10 -14.45
C LEU A 511 22.88 -3.31 -12.95
N ASP A 512 21.65 -3.15 -12.44
CA ASP A 512 21.36 -3.30 -11.02
C ASP A 512 21.07 -4.76 -10.69
N ASN A 513 21.99 -5.39 -9.95
CA ASN A 513 21.93 -6.81 -9.60
C ASN A 513 21.53 -7.03 -8.13
N GLY A 514 20.87 -6.05 -7.49
CA GLY A 514 20.40 -6.13 -6.09
C GLY A 514 19.70 -7.45 -5.74
N ARG A 515 19.85 -7.89 -4.50
CA ARG A 515 19.34 -9.20 -4.03
C ARG A 515 17.83 -9.20 -3.86
N PHE A 516 17.27 -8.07 -3.45
CA PHE A 516 15.85 -7.79 -3.45
C PHE A 516 15.66 -6.29 -3.71
N ILE A 517 14.81 -5.91 -4.66
CA ILE A 517 14.57 -4.49 -4.97
C ILE A 517 13.28 -4.06 -4.29
N SER A 518 13.37 -3.43 -3.13
CA SER A 518 12.22 -2.98 -2.33
C SER A 518 11.65 -1.65 -2.80
N GLU A 519 12.41 -0.85 -3.56
CA GLU A 519 11.91 0.34 -4.25
C GLU A 519 12.61 0.58 -5.58
N PHE A 520 11.83 0.96 -6.59
CA PHE A 520 12.27 1.56 -7.85
C PHE A 520 11.04 2.15 -8.56
N GLY A 521 11.18 3.27 -9.25
CA GLY A 521 10.03 3.88 -9.90
C GLY A 521 10.38 4.78 -11.08
N PHE A 522 9.37 5.07 -11.89
CA PHE A 522 9.41 6.11 -12.92
C PHE A 522 8.11 6.92 -12.90
N GLN A 523 8.16 8.27 -12.95
CA GLN A 523 6.92 9.05 -12.92
C GLN A 523 6.22 9.12 -14.28
N ALA A 524 4.90 9.27 -14.23
CA ALA A 524 4.11 9.79 -15.33
C ALA A 524 2.85 10.54 -14.83
N PRO A 525 2.35 11.52 -15.60
CA PRO A 525 1.07 12.17 -15.31
C PRO A 525 -0.09 11.16 -15.24
N PRO A 526 -1.18 11.48 -14.53
CA PRO A 526 -2.36 10.62 -14.47
C PRO A 526 -3.12 10.68 -15.80
N ASN A 527 -4.22 9.92 -15.90
CA ASN A 527 -5.07 9.97 -17.10
C ASN A 527 -5.66 11.36 -17.33
N MET A 528 -5.98 11.70 -18.58
CA MET A 528 -6.50 13.03 -18.94
C MET A 528 -7.76 13.40 -18.14
N GLU A 529 -8.68 12.46 -17.89
CA GLU A 529 -9.89 12.66 -17.08
C GLU A 529 -9.55 13.03 -15.63
N THR A 530 -8.45 12.48 -15.10
CA THR A 530 -7.96 12.84 -13.78
C THR A 530 -7.38 14.24 -13.79
N ILE A 531 -6.66 14.62 -14.85
CA ILE A 531 -6.16 16.00 -15.04
C ILE A 531 -7.30 17.01 -15.13
N GLU A 532 -8.36 16.70 -15.87
CA GLU A 532 -9.54 17.54 -16.00
C GLU A 532 -10.27 17.76 -14.67
N SER A 533 -10.11 16.86 -13.70
CA SER A 533 -10.73 16.99 -12.37
C SER A 533 -10.07 18.03 -11.46
N PHE A 534 -8.80 18.37 -11.70
CA PHE A 534 -8.04 19.33 -10.89
C PHE A 534 -7.61 20.59 -11.65
N THR A 535 -7.90 20.69 -12.95
CA THR A 535 -7.51 21.82 -13.82
C THR A 535 -8.71 22.58 -14.39
N ALA A 536 -8.57 23.90 -14.53
CA ALA A 536 -9.38 24.67 -15.47
C ALA A 536 -8.86 24.47 -16.92
N GLU A 537 -9.60 24.90 -17.94
CA GLU A 537 -9.20 24.70 -19.34
C GLU A 537 -7.88 25.41 -19.68
N GLU A 538 -7.69 26.61 -19.16
CA GLU A 538 -6.48 27.42 -19.31
C GLU A 538 -5.24 26.83 -18.65
N ASP A 539 -5.40 25.90 -17.70
CA ASP A 539 -4.27 25.25 -17.01
C ASP A 539 -3.75 24.02 -17.79
N ARG A 540 -4.39 23.62 -18.89
CA ARG A 540 -4.14 22.34 -19.58
C ARG A 540 -2.97 22.40 -20.55
N PHE A 541 -1.82 22.78 -20.01
CA PHE A 541 -0.50 22.61 -20.62
C PHE A 541 0.50 22.22 -19.53
N ILE A 542 1.51 21.41 -19.88
CA ILE A 542 2.32 20.69 -18.88
C ILE A 542 3.13 21.58 -17.93
N GLN A 543 3.56 22.75 -18.40
CA GLN A 543 4.31 23.75 -17.59
C GLN A 543 3.38 24.83 -17.00
N SER A 544 2.08 24.56 -16.90
CA SER A 544 1.20 25.46 -16.18
C SER A 544 1.51 25.38 -14.70
N GLN A 545 1.28 26.49 -13.99
CA GLN A 545 1.53 26.53 -12.54
C GLN A 545 0.74 25.44 -11.80
N VAL A 546 -0.48 25.11 -12.27
CA VAL A 546 -1.31 24.06 -11.66
C VAL A 546 -0.76 22.66 -11.94
N MET A 547 -0.28 22.39 -13.16
CA MET A 547 0.32 21.09 -13.51
C MET A 547 1.63 20.86 -12.75
N GLU A 548 2.47 21.88 -12.64
CA GLU A 548 3.69 21.82 -11.83
C GLU A 548 3.38 21.71 -10.33
N TRP A 549 2.32 22.36 -9.85
CA TRP A 549 1.89 22.24 -8.45
C TRP A 549 1.45 20.81 -8.08
N HIS A 550 0.86 20.10 -9.03
CA HIS A 550 0.50 18.67 -8.92
C HIS A 550 1.61 17.75 -9.42
N ASN A 551 2.86 18.21 -9.44
CA ASN A 551 4.04 17.38 -9.54
C ASN A 551 4.98 17.73 -8.39
N LYS A 552 4.85 17.01 -7.28
CA LYS A 552 5.54 17.33 -6.03
C LYS A 552 7.01 16.91 -6.01
N MET A 553 7.46 16.16 -7.02
CA MET A 553 8.85 15.82 -7.17
C MET A 553 9.65 17.06 -7.55
N TYR A 554 10.73 17.31 -6.82
CA TYR A 554 11.68 18.35 -7.16
C TYR A 554 12.21 18.13 -8.59
N GLU A 555 12.14 19.18 -9.43
CA GLU A 555 12.47 19.11 -10.87
C GLU A 555 11.71 17.98 -11.61
N GLY A 556 10.47 17.71 -11.18
CA GLY A 556 9.65 16.62 -11.71
C GLY A 556 9.29 16.83 -13.19
N THR A 557 8.81 18.03 -13.55
CA THR A 557 8.42 18.35 -14.94
C THR A 557 9.62 18.29 -15.89
N GLU A 558 10.76 18.82 -15.48
CA GLU A 558 12.02 18.80 -16.23
C GLU A 558 12.51 17.36 -16.45
N ARG A 559 12.38 16.49 -15.45
CA ARG A 559 12.67 15.05 -15.59
C ARG A 559 11.78 14.41 -16.64
N LEU A 560 10.47 14.67 -16.64
CA LEU A 560 9.57 14.11 -17.66
C LEU A 560 10.04 14.50 -19.07
N TYR A 561 10.36 15.76 -19.30
CA TYR A 561 10.89 16.22 -20.59
C TYR A 561 12.21 15.54 -20.97
N ARG A 562 13.18 15.51 -20.06
CA ARG A 562 14.49 14.87 -20.30
C ARG A 562 14.34 13.39 -20.64
N PHE A 563 13.56 12.68 -19.85
CA PHE A 563 13.37 11.24 -20.04
C PHE A 563 12.58 10.93 -21.29
N LEU A 564 11.55 11.73 -21.58
CA LEU A 564 10.78 11.60 -22.81
C LEU A 564 11.68 11.83 -24.03
N ALA A 565 12.46 12.91 -24.05
CA ALA A 565 13.41 13.22 -25.12
C ALA A 565 14.50 12.15 -25.32
N GLY A 566 14.78 11.34 -24.29
CA GLY A 566 15.67 10.19 -24.36
C GLY A 566 15.21 9.15 -25.39
N HIS A 567 13.91 8.84 -25.39
CA HIS A 567 13.36 7.67 -26.10
C HIS A 567 12.31 8.02 -27.16
N PHE A 568 11.51 9.07 -26.96
CA PHE A 568 10.41 9.49 -27.84
C PHE A 568 10.61 10.93 -28.35
N ARG A 569 9.85 11.33 -29.39
CA ARG A 569 9.78 12.73 -29.83
C ARG A 569 8.90 13.50 -28.85
N VAL A 570 9.38 14.63 -28.34
CA VAL A 570 8.62 15.49 -27.42
C VAL A 570 7.51 16.20 -28.20
N PRO A 571 6.22 15.97 -27.87
CA PRO A 571 5.11 16.63 -28.55
C PRO A 571 4.78 17.98 -27.90
N GLU A 572 4.16 18.89 -28.66
CA GLU A 572 3.59 20.14 -28.12
C GLU A 572 2.20 19.92 -27.50
N ASP A 573 1.43 18.94 -28.00
CA ASP A 573 0.08 18.61 -27.52
C ASP A 573 0.13 17.87 -26.18
N LEU A 574 -0.66 18.34 -25.20
CA LEU A 574 -0.70 17.78 -23.85
C LEU A 574 -1.14 16.30 -23.84
N LYS A 575 -2.16 15.92 -24.61
CA LYS A 575 -2.66 14.52 -24.62
C LYS A 575 -1.60 13.57 -25.14
N LYS A 576 -0.89 13.95 -26.21
CA LYS A 576 0.28 13.22 -26.72
C LYS A 576 1.41 13.19 -25.69
N PHE A 577 1.68 14.29 -25.01
CA PHE A 577 2.73 14.35 -23.98
C PHE A 577 2.46 13.35 -22.85
N ILE A 578 1.22 13.31 -22.33
CA ILE A 578 0.79 12.37 -21.30
C ILE A 578 0.95 10.93 -21.79
N TYR A 579 0.39 10.63 -22.97
CA TYR A 579 0.46 9.29 -23.56
C TYR A 579 1.89 8.78 -23.71
N LEU A 580 2.79 9.59 -24.29
CA LEU A 580 4.18 9.17 -24.50
C LEU A 580 4.97 9.09 -23.19
N THR A 581 4.71 9.98 -22.23
CA THR A 581 5.34 9.93 -20.91
C THR A 581 4.92 8.68 -20.13
N GLN A 582 3.64 8.33 -20.19
CA GLN A 582 3.13 7.11 -19.58
C GLN A 582 3.66 5.84 -20.27
N LEU A 583 3.84 5.84 -21.60
CA LEU A 583 4.54 4.75 -22.29
C LEU A 583 6.01 4.65 -21.88
N ASN A 584 6.68 5.78 -21.68
CA ASN A 584 8.06 5.79 -21.20
C ASN A 584 8.18 5.22 -19.77
N GLN A 585 7.24 5.56 -18.88
CA GLN A 585 7.10 4.90 -17.58
C GLN A 585 6.90 3.38 -17.74
N ALA A 586 6.01 2.97 -18.64
CA ALA A 586 5.70 1.57 -18.88
C ALA A 586 6.91 0.77 -19.38
N GLU A 587 7.72 1.31 -20.29
CA GLU A 587 8.96 0.69 -20.77
C GLU A 587 10.06 0.65 -19.70
N ALA A 588 10.19 1.72 -18.90
CA ALA A 588 11.14 1.76 -17.79
C ALA A 588 10.86 0.62 -16.79
N LEU A 589 9.60 0.48 -16.36
CA LEU A 589 9.20 -0.56 -15.41
C LEU A 589 9.24 -1.96 -16.02
N LYS A 590 8.80 -2.13 -17.29
CA LYS A 590 8.93 -3.42 -18.01
C LYS A 590 10.39 -3.86 -18.08
N THR A 591 11.32 -2.95 -18.38
CA THR A 591 12.75 -3.24 -18.47
C THR A 591 13.30 -3.69 -17.12
N ALA A 592 12.97 -2.96 -16.05
CA ALA A 592 13.40 -3.25 -14.70
C ALA A 592 12.90 -4.63 -14.22
N VAL A 593 11.58 -4.85 -14.31
CA VAL A 593 10.94 -6.12 -13.93
C VAL A 593 11.48 -7.29 -14.75
N SER A 594 11.60 -7.13 -16.07
CA SER A 594 12.10 -8.20 -16.95
C SER A 594 13.54 -8.59 -16.61
N HIS A 595 14.38 -7.62 -16.22
CA HIS A 595 15.74 -7.88 -15.78
C HIS A 595 15.78 -8.70 -14.49
N TRP A 596 15.16 -8.22 -13.42
CA TRP A 596 15.23 -8.89 -12.12
C TRP A 596 14.53 -10.25 -12.12
N ARG A 597 13.41 -10.40 -12.82
CA ARG A 597 12.77 -11.72 -13.00
C ARG A 597 13.63 -12.70 -13.79
N SER A 598 14.38 -12.23 -14.80
CA SER A 598 15.28 -13.12 -15.57
C SER A 598 16.47 -13.64 -14.76
N ARG A 599 16.82 -12.95 -13.66
CA ARG A 599 17.90 -13.37 -12.76
C ARG A 599 17.45 -14.46 -11.80
N MET A 600 16.15 -14.51 -11.48
CA MET A 600 15.58 -15.37 -10.44
C MET A 600 16.44 -15.33 -9.18
N PHE A 601 16.44 -16.30 -8.26
CA PHE A 601 16.73 -16.04 -6.84
C PHE A 601 18.11 -15.43 -6.46
N LYS A 602 19.00 -15.16 -7.43
CA LYS A 602 20.00 -14.08 -7.34
C LYS A 602 19.38 -12.71 -6.97
N THR A 603 18.31 -12.32 -7.66
CA THR A 603 17.35 -11.28 -7.27
C THR A 603 15.99 -11.94 -7.02
N SER A 604 15.46 -11.85 -5.81
CA SER A 604 14.28 -12.61 -5.37
C SER A 604 13.00 -11.77 -5.28
N GLY A 605 13.06 -10.48 -5.59
CA GLY A 605 11.88 -9.64 -5.55
C GLY A 605 12.09 -8.26 -6.16
N CYS A 606 10.99 -7.67 -6.62
CA CYS A 606 10.94 -6.28 -7.08
C CYS A 606 9.60 -5.64 -6.71
N LEU A 607 9.65 -4.58 -5.92
CA LEU A 607 8.51 -3.80 -5.44
C LEU A 607 8.56 -2.40 -6.05
N ILE A 608 7.65 -2.13 -6.98
CA ILE A 608 7.54 -0.86 -7.70
C ILE A 608 7.14 0.26 -6.73
N TRP A 609 7.86 1.37 -6.73
CA TRP A 609 7.36 2.66 -6.25
C TRP A 609 6.59 3.30 -7.41
N GLN A 610 5.25 3.37 -7.38
CA GLN A 610 4.31 2.93 -6.35
C GLN A 610 3.01 2.41 -6.98
N ILE A 611 2.09 1.81 -6.22
CA ILE A 611 0.83 1.29 -6.80
C ILE A 611 -0.25 2.35 -6.99
N ASN A 612 -0.49 3.21 -6.00
CA ASN A 612 -1.64 4.12 -5.92
C ASN A 612 -1.24 5.57 -5.59
N ASP A 613 -2.21 6.48 -5.58
CA ASP A 613 -2.06 7.90 -5.19
C ASP A 613 -3.02 8.29 -4.05
N CYS A 614 -2.66 9.33 -3.28
CA CYS A 614 -3.48 9.88 -2.20
C CYS A 614 -4.31 11.13 -2.61
N TRP A 615 -4.11 11.62 -3.83
CA TRP A 615 -4.77 12.79 -4.43
C TRP A 615 -4.44 12.84 -5.94
N PRO A 616 -5.16 13.62 -6.77
CA PRO A 616 -4.90 13.72 -8.21
C PRO A 616 -3.53 14.36 -8.50
N VAL A 617 -2.55 13.58 -8.98
CA VAL A 617 -1.15 14.05 -9.07
C VAL A 617 -0.36 13.36 -10.19
N THR A 618 0.70 14.01 -10.65
CA THR A 618 1.78 13.38 -11.40
C THR A 618 2.73 12.67 -10.42
N SER A 619 2.79 11.34 -10.51
CA SER A 619 3.56 10.51 -9.59
C SER A 619 4.06 9.23 -10.26
N TRP A 620 4.69 8.37 -9.47
CA TRP A 620 5.14 7.04 -9.87
C TRP A 620 4.04 5.98 -9.86
N SER A 621 2.79 6.33 -9.54
CA SER A 621 1.69 5.37 -9.40
C SER A 621 1.43 4.60 -10.70
N LEU A 622 1.04 3.33 -10.55
CA LEU A 622 0.49 2.51 -11.64
C LEU A 622 -1.01 2.81 -11.87
N ILE A 623 -1.72 3.20 -10.82
CA ILE A 623 -3.15 3.51 -10.82
C ILE A 623 -3.31 4.89 -10.19
N ASP A 624 -3.97 5.81 -10.89
CA ASP A 624 -4.19 7.17 -10.36
C ASP A 624 -5.27 7.20 -9.25
N TYR A 625 -5.41 8.36 -8.59
CA TYR A 625 -6.32 8.57 -7.47
C TYR A 625 -7.78 8.15 -7.74
N TYR A 626 -8.28 8.24 -8.97
CA TYR A 626 -9.64 7.83 -9.33
C TYR A 626 -9.72 6.39 -9.83
N PHE A 627 -8.74 5.56 -9.46
CA PHE A 627 -8.66 4.13 -9.79
C PHE A 627 -8.49 3.85 -11.29
N ARG A 628 -7.97 4.81 -12.07
CA ARG A 628 -7.76 4.62 -13.51
C ARG A 628 -6.35 4.07 -13.75
N PRO A 629 -6.21 2.85 -14.30
CA PRO A 629 -4.88 2.29 -14.56
C PRO A 629 -4.14 3.11 -15.63
N LYS A 630 -2.88 3.45 -15.37
CA LYS A 630 -1.96 4.02 -16.36
C LYS A 630 -1.45 2.90 -17.29
N PRO A 631 -0.88 3.21 -18.48
CA PRO A 631 -0.20 2.24 -19.33
C PRO A 631 0.77 1.31 -18.58
N ALA A 632 1.51 1.86 -17.63
CA ALA A 632 2.43 1.12 -16.78
C ALA A 632 1.78 -0.07 -16.04
N TYR A 633 0.52 0.05 -15.59
CA TYR A 633 -0.20 -1.05 -14.95
C TYR A 633 -0.30 -2.28 -15.86
N TYR A 634 -0.70 -2.07 -17.12
CA TYR A 634 -0.89 -3.17 -18.08
C TYR A 634 0.44 -3.81 -18.50
N TYR A 635 1.51 -3.02 -18.58
CA TYR A 635 2.86 -3.53 -18.84
C TYR A 635 3.38 -4.36 -17.67
N VAL A 636 3.20 -3.89 -16.44
CA VAL A 636 3.57 -4.60 -15.21
C VAL A 636 2.76 -5.89 -15.08
N LYS A 637 1.44 -5.86 -15.31
CA LYS A 637 0.58 -7.05 -15.32
C LYS A 637 1.11 -8.15 -16.24
N ARG A 638 1.51 -7.78 -17.47
CA ARG A 638 2.14 -8.68 -18.43
C ARG A 638 3.51 -9.16 -17.96
N ALA A 639 4.34 -8.25 -17.46
CA ALA A 639 5.70 -8.54 -16.99
C ALA A 639 5.74 -9.35 -15.69
N PHE A 640 4.64 -9.40 -14.92
CA PHE A 640 4.46 -10.24 -13.73
C PHE A 640 3.70 -11.54 -13.98
N ASN A 641 3.32 -11.84 -15.23
CA ASN A 641 2.69 -13.13 -15.56
C ASN A 641 3.55 -14.30 -15.04
N PRO A 642 2.93 -15.36 -14.46
CA PRO A 642 3.67 -16.48 -13.87
C PRO A 642 4.66 -17.13 -14.84
N ILE A 643 4.27 -17.23 -16.11
CA ILE A 643 5.14 -17.63 -17.21
C ILE A 643 5.35 -16.41 -18.10
N TYR A 644 6.60 -16.01 -18.31
CA TYR A 644 6.93 -14.80 -19.05
C TYR A 644 8.23 -14.96 -19.84
N VAL A 645 8.30 -14.35 -21.02
CA VAL A 645 9.52 -14.30 -21.84
C VAL A 645 10.12 -12.90 -21.73
N THR A 646 11.35 -12.79 -21.24
CA THR A 646 12.04 -11.52 -21.08
C THR A 646 12.88 -11.21 -22.32
N LEU A 647 12.87 -9.95 -22.76
CA LEU A 647 13.69 -9.44 -23.86
C LEU A 647 14.54 -8.27 -23.38
N ASN A 648 15.76 -8.57 -22.91
CA ASN A 648 16.62 -7.58 -22.25
C ASN A 648 17.71 -7.08 -23.21
N LEU A 649 17.61 -5.81 -23.64
CA LEU A 649 18.56 -5.15 -24.55
C LEU A 649 19.80 -4.63 -23.79
N ARG A 650 20.87 -5.42 -23.75
CA ARG A 650 22.15 -5.11 -23.10
C ARG A 650 23.20 -4.63 -24.10
N GLY A 651 23.19 -3.34 -24.40
CA GLY A 651 24.13 -2.74 -25.35
C GLY A 651 23.95 -3.35 -26.75
N ARG A 652 24.93 -4.12 -27.22
CA ARG A 652 24.87 -4.83 -28.52
C ARG A 652 24.17 -6.18 -28.47
N ASN A 653 23.77 -6.66 -27.29
CA ASN A 653 23.20 -7.99 -27.11
C ASN A 653 21.74 -7.90 -26.69
N LEU A 654 20.89 -8.74 -27.27
CA LEU A 654 19.56 -9.02 -26.78
C LEU A 654 19.56 -10.38 -26.08
N GLN A 655 19.30 -10.39 -24.78
CA GLN A 655 19.17 -11.60 -23.96
C GLN A 655 17.69 -12.01 -23.90
N VAL A 656 17.42 -13.26 -24.25
CA VAL A 656 16.09 -13.88 -24.24
C VAL A 656 16.08 -14.96 -23.17
N SER A 657 15.21 -14.82 -22.17
CA SER A 657 15.03 -15.79 -21.10
C SER A 657 13.55 -16.12 -20.91
N VAL A 658 13.27 -17.32 -20.41
CA VAL A 658 11.92 -17.72 -19.98
C VAL A 658 11.91 -17.83 -18.47
N VAL A 659 10.94 -17.18 -17.83
CA VAL A 659 10.70 -17.21 -16.39
C VAL A 659 9.47 -18.08 -16.13
N ASN A 660 9.57 -18.95 -15.13
CA ASN A 660 8.51 -19.82 -14.67
C ASN A 660 8.38 -19.70 -13.14
N ASP A 661 7.42 -18.92 -12.65
CA ASP A 661 7.11 -18.81 -11.21
C ASP A 661 6.19 -19.95 -10.72
N THR A 662 5.76 -20.85 -11.60
CA THR A 662 4.83 -21.93 -11.21
C THR A 662 5.57 -23.05 -10.50
N LEU A 663 4.83 -23.84 -9.71
CA LEU A 663 5.35 -25.02 -9.00
C LEU A 663 5.31 -26.29 -9.86
N GLN A 664 5.42 -26.12 -11.18
CA GLN A 664 5.49 -27.22 -12.14
C GLN A 664 6.49 -26.85 -13.23
N GLN A 665 7.29 -27.84 -13.67
CA GLN A 665 8.13 -27.68 -14.84
C GLN A 665 7.25 -27.44 -16.08
N ILE A 666 7.63 -26.48 -16.92
CA ILE A 666 6.96 -26.24 -18.20
C ILE A 666 7.80 -26.77 -19.36
N SER A 667 7.12 -27.26 -20.37
CA SER A 667 7.73 -27.72 -21.63
C SER A 667 7.02 -27.05 -22.81
N GLY A 668 7.78 -26.55 -23.77
CA GLY A 668 7.21 -25.80 -24.88
C GLY A 668 8.16 -25.55 -26.04
N VAL A 669 7.72 -24.68 -26.95
CA VAL A 669 8.47 -24.25 -28.12
C VAL A 669 8.61 -22.74 -28.05
N LEU A 670 9.86 -22.25 -28.04
CA LEU A 670 10.16 -20.82 -28.13
C LEU A 670 10.51 -20.47 -29.58
N LYS A 671 9.65 -19.68 -30.22
CA LYS A 671 9.91 -19.06 -31.52
C LYS A 671 10.39 -17.63 -31.30
N PHE A 672 11.60 -17.33 -31.73
CA PHE A 672 12.19 -16.00 -31.67
C PHE A 672 12.44 -15.48 -33.08
N THR A 673 11.96 -14.28 -33.38
CA THR A 673 12.16 -13.64 -34.68
C THR A 673 12.58 -12.19 -34.50
N ILE A 674 13.53 -11.72 -35.31
CA ILE A 674 13.75 -10.29 -35.53
C ILE A 674 13.23 -9.99 -36.92
N GLN A 675 12.36 -8.99 -37.03
CA GLN A 675 11.66 -8.67 -38.27
C GLN A 675 11.53 -7.16 -38.44
N LYS A 676 11.44 -6.71 -39.70
CA LYS A 676 11.11 -5.31 -39.99
C LYS A 676 9.72 -4.98 -39.41
N PRO A 677 9.42 -3.72 -39.10
CA PRO A 677 8.08 -3.31 -38.68
C PRO A 677 6.96 -3.66 -39.69
N THR A 678 7.31 -3.93 -40.95
CA THR A 678 6.40 -4.42 -42.00
C THR A 678 6.16 -5.93 -41.99
N GLY A 679 6.84 -6.68 -41.13
CA GLY A 679 6.71 -8.13 -40.98
C GLY A 679 7.71 -8.98 -41.78
N GLU A 680 8.64 -8.36 -42.52
CA GLU A 680 9.69 -9.11 -43.21
C GLU A 680 10.70 -9.68 -42.20
N PRO A 681 10.87 -11.02 -42.10
CA PRO A 681 11.80 -11.63 -41.15
C PRO A 681 13.25 -11.37 -41.55
N LEU A 682 14.06 -10.91 -40.61
CA LEU A 682 15.50 -10.67 -40.75
C LEU A 682 16.32 -11.78 -40.09
N PHE A 683 15.83 -12.32 -38.98
CA PHE A 683 16.42 -13.42 -38.24
C PHE A 683 15.32 -14.27 -37.61
N SER A 684 15.53 -15.57 -37.52
CA SER A 684 14.61 -16.48 -36.84
C SER A 684 15.37 -17.61 -36.17
N LYS A 685 14.93 -17.98 -34.97
CA LYS A 685 15.42 -19.12 -34.21
C LYS A 685 14.25 -19.77 -33.50
N THR A 686 14.11 -21.08 -33.68
CA THR A 686 13.18 -21.89 -32.90
C THR A 686 13.96 -22.78 -31.96
N ILE A 687 13.55 -22.82 -30.69
CA ILE A 687 14.01 -23.79 -29.70
C ILE A 687 12.86 -24.74 -29.44
N GLU A 688 12.96 -25.92 -30.04
CA GLU A 688 12.04 -27.05 -29.81
C GLU A 688 12.37 -27.71 -28.46
N ASN A 689 11.35 -28.29 -27.81
CA ASN A 689 11.49 -29.00 -26.53
C ASN A 689 12.21 -28.16 -25.45
N LEU A 690 11.85 -26.89 -25.33
CA LEU A 690 12.34 -26.03 -24.27
C LEU A 690 11.71 -26.47 -22.94
N HIS A 691 12.55 -26.96 -22.04
CA HIS A 691 12.17 -27.23 -20.64
C HIS A 691 12.66 -26.10 -19.74
N VAL A 692 11.77 -25.60 -18.89
CA VAL A 692 12.07 -24.60 -17.85
C VAL A 692 11.56 -25.17 -16.53
N GLU A 693 12.47 -25.34 -15.57
CA GLU A 693 12.16 -25.89 -14.25
C GLU A 693 11.10 -25.06 -13.54
N GLU A 694 10.39 -25.68 -12.60
CA GLU A 694 9.52 -24.96 -11.68
C GLU A 694 10.28 -23.87 -10.93
N ASN A 695 9.61 -22.76 -10.67
CA ASN A 695 10.13 -21.65 -9.88
C ASN A 695 11.58 -21.24 -10.26
N SER A 696 11.81 -21.01 -11.55
CA SER A 696 13.14 -20.75 -12.11
C SER A 696 13.10 -19.78 -13.28
N ALA A 697 14.28 -19.30 -13.70
CA ALA A 697 14.46 -18.60 -14.98
C ALA A 697 15.56 -19.28 -15.78
N LYS A 698 15.37 -19.37 -17.10
CA LYS A 698 16.31 -20.00 -18.04
C LYS A 698 16.66 -19.05 -19.17
N GLU A 699 17.94 -18.70 -19.27
CA GLU A 699 18.47 -18.04 -20.46
C GLU A 699 18.40 -19.01 -21.65
N CYS A 700 17.78 -18.56 -22.73
CA CYS A 700 17.49 -19.38 -23.90
C CYS A 700 18.35 -18.98 -25.11
N LEU A 701 18.60 -17.68 -25.29
CA LEU A 701 19.31 -17.15 -26.44
C LEU A 701 19.94 -15.80 -26.10
N VAL A 702 21.13 -15.54 -26.65
CA VAL A 702 21.73 -14.21 -26.73
C VAL A 702 21.99 -13.90 -28.20
N VAL A 703 21.48 -12.77 -28.68
CA VAL A 703 21.60 -12.35 -30.09
C VAL A 703 22.34 -11.03 -30.17
N ASP A 704 23.33 -10.96 -31.05
CA ASP A 704 23.95 -9.69 -31.42
C ASP A 704 23.01 -8.87 -32.31
N ILE A 705 22.66 -7.67 -31.86
CA ILE A 705 21.65 -6.81 -32.47
C ILE A 705 22.21 -5.59 -33.20
N GLU A 706 23.53 -5.50 -33.38
CA GLU A 706 24.20 -4.35 -34.02
C GLU A 706 23.60 -4.01 -35.40
N ASN A 707 23.26 -5.04 -36.20
CA ASN A 707 22.73 -4.89 -37.56
C ASN A 707 21.20 -4.87 -37.65
N PHE A 708 20.49 -4.89 -36.53
CA PHE A 708 19.02 -4.98 -36.49
C PHE A 708 18.34 -3.69 -35.99
N ARG A 709 19.03 -2.54 -36.00
CA ARG A 709 18.44 -1.26 -35.61
C ARG A 709 17.20 -0.92 -36.45
N GLY A 710 16.12 -0.53 -35.77
CA GLY A 710 14.81 -0.25 -36.36
C GLY A 710 13.94 -1.48 -36.58
N ALA A 711 14.43 -2.70 -36.32
CA ALA A 711 13.65 -3.92 -36.36
C ALA A 711 12.93 -4.18 -35.02
N VAL A 712 11.97 -5.10 -35.03
CA VAL A 712 11.25 -5.57 -33.86
C VAL A 712 11.69 -7.00 -33.57
N ALA A 713 12.16 -7.26 -32.36
CA ALA A 713 12.36 -8.60 -31.85
C ALA A 713 11.06 -9.09 -31.21
N VAL A 714 10.62 -10.29 -31.58
CA VAL A 714 9.40 -10.93 -31.08
C VAL A 714 9.77 -12.32 -30.58
N ALA A 715 9.37 -12.64 -29.36
CA ALA A 715 9.47 -13.96 -28.78
C ALA A 715 8.08 -14.50 -28.47
N GLU A 716 7.80 -15.70 -28.95
CA GLU A 716 6.56 -16.42 -28.75
C GLU A 716 6.87 -17.78 -28.12
N LEU A 717 6.41 -17.98 -26.89
CA LEU A 717 6.46 -19.25 -26.19
C LEU A 717 5.09 -19.92 -26.28
N MET A 718 5.03 -21.12 -26.86
CA MET A 718 3.86 -21.99 -26.81
C MET A 718 4.16 -23.16 -25.86
N PHE A 719 3.29 -23.44 -24.91
CA PHE A 719 3.46 -24.49 -23.91
C PHE A 719 2.11 -25.11 -23.52
N ASP A 720 2.14 -26.24 -22.82
CA ASP A 720 0.93 -26.86 -22.27
C ASP A 720 0.37 -25.98 -21.14
N GLY A 721 -0.56 -25.11 -21.48
CA GLY A 721 -1.04 -24.03 -20.60
C GLY A 721 -1.26 -22.71 -21.32
N GLY A 722 -0.71 -22.53 -22.54
CA GLY A 722 -1.08 -21.43 -23.42
C GLY A 722 0.07 -20.87 -24.25
N ARG A 723 -0.05 -19.59 -24.55
CA ARG A 723 0.85 -18.83 -25.42
C ARG A 723 1.23 -17.53 -24.74
N VAL A 724 2.51 -17.22 -24.69
CA VAL A 724 3.04 -15.93 -24.24
C VAL A 724 3.80 -15.29 -25.39
N ILE A 725 3.51 -14.02 -25.65
CA ILE A 725 4.22 -13.22 -26.65
C ILE A 725 4.80 -12.00 -25.94
N ASN A 726 6.05 -11.69 -26.25
CA ASN A 726 6.66 -10.42 -25.89
C ASN A 726 7.45 -9.89 -27.07
N ASP A 727 7.58 -8.57 -27.13
CA ASP A 727 8.33 -7.89 -28.16
C ASP A 727 9.09 -6.68 -27.62
N VAL A 728 10.12 -6.28 -28.38
CA VAL A 728 10.89 -5.06 -28.11
C VAL A 728 11.39 -4.47 -29.44
N LEU A 729 11.30 -3.14 -29.55
CA LEU A 729 11.91 -2.41 -30.65
C LEU A 729 13.44 -2.33 -30.44
N ILE A 730 14.22 -2.68 -31.46
CA ILE A 730 15.68 -2.57 -31.42
C ILE A 730 16.07 -1.15 -31.82
N GLY A 731 16.34 -0.30 -30.83
CA GLY A 731 16.75 1.10 -31.01
C GLY A 731 15.83 2.06 -30.26
N GLU A 732 16.00 3.36 -30.51
CA GLU A 732 15.17 4.40 -29.87
C GLU A 732 13.93 4.69 -30.72
N PHE A 733 12.75 4.71 -30.08
CA PHE A 733 11.48 4.98 -30.77
C PHE A 733 11.53 6.26 -31.61
N LYS A 734 12.12 7.35 -31.09
CA LYS A 734 12.22 8.64 -31.79
C LYS A 734 12.94 8.58 -33.15
N HIS A 735 13.76 7.56 -33.39
CA HIS A 735 14.54 7.38 -34.62
C HIS A 735 13.92 6.37 -35.59
N VAL A 736 12.85 5.69 -35.20
CA VAL A 736 12.19 4.68 -36.04
C VAL A 736 10.87 5.25 -36.55
N GLU A 737 10.73 5.28 -37.87
CA GLU A 737 9.46 5.55 -38.53
C GLU A 737 8.65 4.26 -38.60
N LEU A 738 7.61 4.16 -37.79
CA LEU A 738 6.71 3.02 -37.80
C LEU A 738 5.72 3.15 -38.98
N PRO A 739 5.53 2.11 -39.80
CA PRO A 739 4.51 2.12 -40.85
C PRO A 739 3.10 2.19 -40.23
N ASP A 740 2.11 2.64 -41.01
CA ASP A 740 0.71 2.55 -40.59
C ASP A 740 0.37 1.10 -40.22
N PRO A 741 -0.10 0.80 -39.00
CA PRO A 741 -0.38 -0.57 -38.59
C PRO A 741 -1.49 -1.23 -39.41
N MET A 742 -2.31 -0.47 -40.15
CA MET A 742 -3.54 -0.95 -40.79
C MET A 742 -4.46 -1.60 -39.74
N LEU A 743 -4.62 -0.92 -38.60
CA LEU A 743 -5.40 -1.41 -37.46
C LEU A 743 -6.87 -1.55 -37.85
N ASN A 744 -7.39 -2.76 -37.68
CA ASN A 744 -8.81 -3.06 -37.80
C ASN A 744 -9.37 -3.50 -36.45
N ILE A 745 -10.51 -2.92 -36.07
CA ILE A 745 -11.16 -3.11 -34.78
C ILE A 745 -12.54 -3.72 -35.01
N ARG A 746 -12.84 -4.82 -34.31
CA ARG A 746 -14.17 -5.45 -34.30
C ARG A 746 -14.67 -5.54 -32.87
N VAL A 747 -15.92 -5.14 -32.66
CA VAL A 747 -16.58 -5.15 -31.35
C VAL A 747 -17.71 -6.16 -31.38
N GLU A 748 -17.74 -7.03 -30.36
CA GLU A 748 -18.77 -8.03 -30.13
C GLU A 748 -19.32 -7.85 -28.71
N LYS A 749 -20.64 -7.70 -28.56
CA LYS A 749 -21.28 -7.74 -27.24
C LYS A 749 -21.42 -9.21 -26.82
N LEU A 750 -20.85 -9.56 -25.68
CA LEU A 750 -20.87 -10.92 -25.14
C LEU A 750 -22.06 -11.14 -24.20
N ASP A 751 -22.33 -10.15 -23.34
CA ASP A 751 -23.39 -10.18 -22.34
C ASP A 751 -23.75 -8.75 -21.91
N ILE A 752 -24.66 -8.59 -20.95
CA ILE A 752 -25.01 -7.32 -20.31
C ILE A 752 -23.73 -6.67 -19.76
N GLY A 753 -23.40 -5.49 -20.27
CA GLY A 753 -22.23 -4.72 -19.86
C GLY A 753 -20.88 -5.31 -20.25
N LYS A 754 -20.82 -6.45 -20.99
CA LYS A 754 -19.57 -7.15 -21.34
C LYS A 754 -19.36 -7.20 -22.85
N PHE A 755 -18.19 -6.76 -23.29
CA PHE A 755 -17.80 -6.69 -24.69
C PHE A 755 -16.45 -7.35 -24.93
N LYS A 756 -16.24 -7.81 -26.16
CA LYS A 756 -14.94 -8.24 -26.68
C LYS A 756 -14.56 -7.34 -27.84
N VAL A 757 -13.37 -6.75 -27.75
CA VAL A 757 -12.77 -5.93 -28.79
C VAL A 757 -11.60 -6.67 -29.40
N LYS A 758 -11.74 -7.09 -30.65
CA LYS A 758 -10.69 -7.76 -31.42
C LYS A 758 -9.94 -6.74 -32.28
N LEU A 759 -8.64 -6.69 -32.08
CA LEU A 759 -7.69 -5.83 -32.79
C LEU A 759 -6.86 -6.69 -33.74
N THR A 760 -6.73 -6.29 -35.00
CA THR A 760 -5.88 -6.98 -35.99
C THR A 760 -5.05 -5.94 -36.73
N VAL A 761 -3.78 -6.24 -36.99
CA VAL A 761 -2.86 -5.31 -37.67
C VAL A 761 -2.14 -6.01 -38.81
N LYS A 762 -1.72 -5.25 -39.83
CA LYS A 762 -0.84 -5.75 -40.89
C LYS A 762 0.62 -5.49 -40.55
N ASN A 763 0.94 -4.26 -40.13
CA ASN A 763 2.27 -3.88 -39.71
C ASN A 763 2.33 -3.77 -38.18
N TYR A 764 3.54 -3.67 -37.62
CA TYR A 764 3.75 -3.53 -36.19
C TYR A 764 2.99 -2.31 -35.64
N ALA A 765 2.21 -2.53 -34.60
CA ALA A 765 1.51 -1.49 -33.87
C ALA A 765 2.05 -1.44 -32.44
N TYR A 766 2.35 -0.25 -31.93
CA TYR A 766 2.93 -0.08 -30.61
C TYR A 766 2.10 0.91 -29.78
N GLY A 767 1.92 0.59 -28.49
CA GLY A 767 1.12 1.40 -27.56
C GLY A 767 -0.37 1.46 -27.93
N VAL A 768 -0.90 0.45 -28.64
CA VAL A 768 -2.30 0.40 -29.07
C VAL A 768 -3.21 0.43 -27.86
N TYR A 769 -4.04 1.46 -27.75
CA TYR A 769 -5.01 1.57 -26.69
C TYR A 769 -6.43 1.66 -27.23
N ILE A 770 -7.37 1.21 -26.42
CA ILE A 770 -8.79 1.51 -26.57
C ILE A 770 -9.33 2.12 -25.29
N LYS A 771 -10.34 2.96 -25.43
CA LYS A 771 -11.01 3.64 -24.32
C LYS A 771 -12.42 4.02 -24.69
N LEU A 772 -13.32 4.09 -23.72
CA LEU A 772 -14.66 4.63 -23.90
C LEU A 772 -14.73 6.06 -23.36
N ARG A 773 -15.09 7.01 -24.23
CA ARG A 773 -15.27 8.41 -23.85
C ARG A 773 -16.36 8.56 -22.80
N ASN A 774 -16.05 9.23 -21.69
CA ASN A 774 -16.96 9.49 -20.56
C ASN A 774 -17.52 8.21 -19.88
N ILE A 775 -16.83 7.07 -20.01
CA ILE A 775 -17.23 5.81 -19.38
C ILE A 775 -15.99 5.16 -18.73
N ASP A 776 -15.98 5.12 -17.40
CA ASP A 776 -14.96 4.38 -16.63
C ASP A 776 -15.23 2.87 -16.74
N ALA A 777 -14.75 2.27 -17.83
CA ALA A 777 -14.82 0.83 -18.09
C ALA A 777 -13.59 0.10 -17.56
N LYS A 778 -13.74 -1.20 -17.27
CA LYS A 778 -12.64 -2.10 -16.93
C LYS A 778 -12.18 -2.84 -18.17
N TYR A 779 -10.86 -2.89 -18.38
CA TYR A 779 -10.24 -3.54 -19.54
C TYR A 779 -9.40 -4.72 -19.07
N SER A 780 -9.53 -5.88 -19.73
CA SER A 780 -8.71 -7.06 -19.39
C SER A 780 -7.23 -6.83 -19.70
N ASP A 781 -6.94 -6.06 -20.74
CA ASP A 781 -5.61 -5.59 -21.15
C ASP A 781 -5.75 -4.26 -21.94
N ASN A 782 -4.67 -3.50 -22.06
CA ASN A 782 -4.65 -2.23 -22.81
C ASN A 782 -3.19 -1.79 -23.10
N TYR A 783 -3.01 -0.78 -23.94
CA TYR A 783 -1.69 -0.23 -24.33
C TYR A 783 -0.76 -1.34 -24.85
N LEU A 784 -1.20 -2.05 -25.87
CA LEU A 784 -0.56 -3.25 -26.40
C LEU A 784 0.44 -2.93 -27.51
N SER A 785 1.50 -3.72 -27.57
CA SER A 785 2.23 -3.93 -28.81
C SER A 785 1.63 -5.14 -29.53
N ILE A 786 1.41 -5.00 -30.84
CA ILE A 786 0.89 -6.07 -31.69
C ILE A 786 1.91 -6.30 -32.82
N PRO A 787 2.58 -7.47 -32.84
CA PRO A 787 3.48 -7.85 -33.92
C PRO A 787 2.82 -7.76 -35.31
N PRO A 788 3.59 -7.57 -36.39
CA PRO A 788 3.09 -7.63 -37.77
C PRO A 788 2.24 -8.89 -38.04
N ASN A 789 1.13 -8.69 -38.75
CA ASN A 789 0.10 -9.72 -38.99
C ASN A 789 -0.49 -10.36 -37.71
N GLY A 790 -0.33 -9.69 -36.57
CA GLY A 790 -0.81 -10.14 -35.27
C GLY A 790 -2.23 -9.70 -34.96
N GLU A 791 -2.75 -10.25 -33.87
CA GLU A 791 -4.05 -9.89 -33.30
C GLU A 791 -3.99 -9.85 -31.78
N ALA A 792 -4.92 -9.09 -31.19
CA ALA A 792 -5.14 -9.03 -29.76
C ALA A 792 -6.63 -8.95 -29.45
N GLU A 793 -7.03 -9.44 -28.28
CA GLU A 793 -8.40 -9.40 -27.81
C GLU A 793 -8.45 -8.75 -26.43
N ILE A 794 -9.35 -7.77 -26.28
CA ILE A 794 -9.58 -7.06 -25.02
C ILE A 794 -11.03 -7.27 -24.61
N LEU A 795 -11.23 -7.83 -23.41
CA LEU A 795 -12.54 -7.86 -22.77
C LEU A 795 -12.76 -6.52 -22.07
N VAL A 796 -13.94 -5.94 -22.27
CA VAL A 796 -14.32 -4.64 -21.72
C VAL A 796 -15.60 -4.82 -20.91
N GLU A 797 -15.55 -4.45 -19.63
CA GLU A 797 -16.70 -4.42 -18.75
C GLU A 797 -17.10 -2.97 -18.49
N THR A 798 -18.38 -2.67 -18.67
CA THR A 798 -18.94 -1.32 -18.59
C THR A 798 -19.89 -1.22 -17.41
N PRO A 799 -19.93 -0.09 -16.69
CA PRO A 799 -20.79 0.08 -15.51
C PRO A 799 -22.29 0.16 -15.86
N LYS A 800 -22.61 0.40 -17.14
CA LYS A 800 -23.98 0.44 -17.68
C LYS A 800 -24.02 -0.42 -18.93
N ASP A 801 -25.15 -1.09 -19.15
CA ASP A 801 -25.32 -1.85 -20.37
C ASP A 801 -25.41 -0.91 -21.58
N LEU A 802 -24.64 -1.22 -22.64
CA LEU A 802 -24.63 -0.49 -23.89
C LEU A 802 -25.06 -1.42 -25.03
N THR A 803 -25.63 -0.87 -26.09
CA THR A 803 -25.69 -1.55 -27.38
C THR A 803 -24.30 -1.55 -28.04
N THR A 804 -24.09 -2.44 -29.01
CA THR A 804 -22.84 -2.46 -29.79
C THR A 804 -22.59 -1.14 -30.52
N ASP A 805 -23.64 -0.45 -30.95
CA ASP A 805 -23.53 0.83 -31.65
C ASP A 805 -23.20 1.98 -30.69
N GLU A 806 -23.81 2.01 -29.50
CA GLU A 806 -23.44 2.96 -28.45
C GLU A 806 -21.97 2.77 -28.04
N PHE A 807 -21.54 1.52 -27.79
CA PHE A 807 -20.14 1.21 -27.49
C PHE A 807 -19.22 1.77 -28.57
N LYS A 808 -19.46 1.45 -29.85
CA LYS A 808 -18.66 1.92 -30.98
C LYS A 808 -18.65 3.44 -31.10
N SER A 809 -19.76 4.12 -30.80
CA SER A 809 -19.85 5.59 -30.86
C SER A 809 -19.02 6.29 -29.78
N THR A 810 -18.73 5.59 -28.68
CA THR A 810 -17.89 6.07 -27.57
C THR A 810 -16.45 5.59 -27.63
N LEU A 811 -16.14 4.63 -28.52
CA LEU A 811 -14.82 4.02 -28.62
C LEU A 811 -13.80 4.99 -29.21
N GLU A 812 -12.85 5.36 -28.37
CA GLU A 812 -11.61 6.04 -28.75
C GLU A 812 -10.48 5.01 -28.80
N TYR A 813 -9.57 5.18 -29.74
CA TYR A 813 -8.39 4.34 -29.87
C TYR A 813 -7.22 5.14 -30.39
N GLY A 814 -6.02 4.66 -30.10
CA GLY A 814 -4.79 5.25 -30.62
C GLY A 814 -3.62 4.27 -30.55
N PHE A 815 -2.51 4.69 -31.10
CA PHE A 815 -1.24 3.97 -31.15
C PHE A 815 -0.12 4.98 -31.38
N LEU A 816 1.13 4.56 -31.18
CA LEU A 816 2.29 5.42 -31.42
C LEU A 816 2.37 5.79 -32.92
N LYS A 817 2.30 7.09 -33.19
CA LYS A 817 2.50 7.70 -34.51
C LYS A 817 3.17 9.06 -34.33
N TRP A 818 4.16 9.34 -35.17
CA TRP A 818 4.89 10.61 -35.15
C TRP A 818 4.17 11.73 -35.89
#